data_AF-A0A8X8W480-F1
#
_entry.id   AF-A0A8X8W480-F1
#
_cell.length_a   1.000
_cell.length_b   1.000
_cell.length_c   1.000
_cell.angle_alpha   90.00
_cell.angle_beta   90.00
_cell.angle_gamma   90.00
#
_symmetry.space_group_name_H-M   'P 1'
#
loop_
_entity.id
_entity.type
_entity.pdbx_description
1 polymer ?
#
loop_
_entity_poly.entity_id
_entity_poly.type
_entity_poly.pdbx_seq_one_letter_code
_entity_poly.pdbx_strand_id
1 'polypeptide(L)'
;MIMSKDSFLCSSSSSYTEGGLWFNPSKMSKLSMFLLLTYVLLLLGGAASNPLPINTPLTRTQMEDLFRAYAPYLYLHPDEEYLPSSVDWFFRNGALLYKKGKESKPLQIEPDGANLPKGDDPDGSYWIDLPADKGGRDRVSHGDIASAEAYVHFKPGVENGAFTDIQARVWMFYPFNGHATAKIKFIKRVSLGRIGEHVSDWEHVTLRVRNVDGVLDKVYFSQHSGGKWVNASLLQFESGNRFAWYSSKNGHAANNEPGLYLQGPGDGVGIRNDWAKSNKVVDTGARFVLVASEGEAEAVVEPPWLSYQSKWGPTKQYDTAAEVRKVRKFLPGPLKKELDKLVKVIDEVYGMDGPTGPKNLLFVFSLRDQEDSAKLNWEDALLFADLIGWRAAAAPAALPIDTLFKFPSPPPTLPPGGGFTTGEIDLGGLQLRQMASSSMLGCYAQPNNQPLFGLVAKTDATDQSGEILKQPTDYTLINSEAAYFWLPTPPDGFRAVGLVVTASSEKPPLDKIRCVRSDFTDEAETESLIWRNANGDFNVYGLRPKTRGSNAKSVSVGTFTVQSNEVALSCLLNKSSILSAMPNLAQIEAVFRSYAPFIYFHPDEIYLPSSVNWYFSNGVLLYKKGEESNPVRVEPDGSNLPHGGSNDGSYWLDLPIEAVRANEVKKGNLESAEAYLHVKPVLGGSGTDIQVWIFYPFNGPATAKVGIVDKIPLGKIGSHVGDWEHVTLRISNFDGILRRVYFAEHSGGRWVDASKLEFSRGGNRFVGYSSLNGHATYAAAGVVLQRGGSAGIRNDTARSAMVMDTAARFTVVAAAGVEEPPWLNYYRKWGPTRSHDSVEEVKRLEKLVPASLKGQLDKVVQALPAELFGEDGPTGPKMKNYWDGDER
;
A
#
# COMPACT_ATOMS: atom_id res chain seq x y z
N MET A 1 -8.05 16.33 -11.13
CA MET A 1 -7.31 16.36 -12.41
C MET A 1 -6.71 17.74 -12.55
N ILE A 2 -5.43 17.93 -12.24
CA ILE A 2 -4.71 19.14 -12.67
C ILE A 2 -3.89 18.70 -13.87
N MET A 3 -4.29 19.15 -15.05
CA MET A 3 -3.47 19.04 -16.26
C MET A 3 -2.36 20.07 -16.10
N SER A 4 -1.09 19.65 -16.20
CA SER A 4 0.00 20.61 -16.07
C SER A 4 -0.16 21.66 -17.17
N LYS A 5 -0.41 22.90 -16.75
CA LYS A 5 -0.09 24.05 -17.59
C LYS A 5 1.42 24.03 -17.77
N ASP A 6 1.85 24.28 -19.00
CA ASP A 6 3.24 24.54 -19.38
C ASP A 6 4.13 23.32 -19.66
N SER A 7 3.89 22.71 -20.84
CA SER A 7 4.98 22.18 -21.66
C SER A 7 4.71 22.42 -23.15
N PHE A 8 4.49 23.68 -23.50
CA PHE A 8 4.74 24.18 -24.86
C PHE A 8 6.20 24.67 -24.92
N LEU A 9 7.14 23.77 -25.21
CA LEU A 9 8.46 24.18 -25.68
C LEU A 9 8.43 24.27 -27.20
N CYS A 10 8.19 25.48 -27.70
CA CYS A 10 8.48 25.87 -29.06
C CYS A 10 8.99 27.31 -29.01
N SER A 11 10.30 27.53 -29.13
CA SER A 11 10.81 28.77 -29.70
C SER A 11 12.25 28.62 -30.19
N SER A 12 12.40 29.11 -31.41
CA SER A 12 13.56 29.21 -32.28
C SER A 12 14.69 30.13 -31.80
N SER A 13 15.84 29.95 -32.45
CA SER A 13 17.08 30.72 -32.38
C SER A 13 16.96 32.22 -32.75
N SER A 14 17.82 33.05 -32.16
CA SER A 14 18.67 34.02 -32.87
C SER A 14 19.67 34.72 -31.94
N SER A 15 20.85 35.00 -32.50
CA SER A 15 22.04 35.67 -31.95
C SER A 15 21.96 37.20 -32.01
N TYR A 16 22.73 37.94 -31.18
CA TYR A 16 23.66 39.03 -31.56
C TYR A 16 24.32 39.72 -30.34
N THR A 17 25.47 40.34 -30.59
CA THR A 17 26.58 40.78 -29.71
C THR A 17 26.60 42.28 -29.34
N GLU A 18 27.22 42.57 -28.18
CA GLU A 18 27.99 43.74 -27.66
C GLU A 18 27.71 45.22 -28.06
N GLY A 19 27.75 46.10 -27.04
CA GLY A 19 28.09 47.54 -27.14
C GLY A 19 27.67 48.40 -25.92
N GLY A 20 28.64 48.92 -25.14
CA GLY A 20 28.45 49.88 -24.02
C GLY A 20 28.17 51.32 -24.48
N LEU A 21 27.99 52.36 -23.64
CA LEU A 21 28.32 52.66 -22.24
C LEU A 21 27.58 53.97 -21.81
N TRP A 22 27.80 54.42 -20.56
CA TRP A 22 27.42 55.71 -19.89
C TRP A 22 26.08 55.69 -19.11
N PHE A 23 25.92 56.06 -17.82
CA PHE A 23 26.74 56.77 -16.81
C PHE A 23 26.41 56.32 -15.35
N ASN A 24 27.42 56.46 -14.50
CA ASN A 24 27.58 56.49 -13.02
C ASN A 24 26.43 57.19 -12.22
N PRO A 25 25.78 56.56 -11.19
CA PRO A 25 26.17 56.73 -9.77
C PRO A 25 25.79 55.54 -8.83
N SER A 26 26.21 54.31 -9.15
CA SER A 26 25.83 53.05 -8.46
C SER A 26 27.02 52.25 -7.89
N LYS A 27 28.02 52.95 -7.35
CA LYS A 27 29.32 52.41 -6.90
C LYS A 27 29.28 51.51 -5.65
N MET A 28 28.68 50.32 -5.76
CA MET A 28 29.15 49.11 -5.08
C MET A 28 29.63 48.13 -6.15
N SER A 29 30.78 47.47 -5.92
CA SER A 29 31.32 46.51 -6.90
C SER A 29 30.33 45.35 -7.12
N LYS A 30 30.24 44.80 -8.33
CA LYS A 30 29.40 43.61 -8.60
C LYS A 30 29.76 42.44 -7.69
N LEU A 31 31.01 42.31 -7.25
CA LEU A 31 31.41 41.31 -6.26
C LEU A 31 30.81 41.62 -4.87
N SER A 32 30.73 42.89 -4.47
CA SER A 32 30.14 43.34 -3.20
C SER A 32 28.62 43.33 -3.22
N MET A 33 27.97 43.57 -4.36
CA MET A 33 26.52 43.47 -4.50
C MET A 33 26.07 42.02 -4.71
N PHE A 34 26.89 41.17 -5.35
CA PHE A 34 26.68 39.73 -5.36
C PHE A 34 26.93 39.16 -3.97
N LEU A 35 27.99 39.55 -3.24
CA LEU A 35 28.19 39.14 -1.85
C LEU A 35 27.08 39.65 -0.93
N LEU A 36 26.59 40.89 -1.06
CA LEU A 36 25.48 41.40 -0.25
C LEU A 36 24.15 40.74 -0.61
N LEU A 37 23.88 40.47 -1.90
CA LEU A 37 22.68 39.77 -2.34
C LEU A 37 22.74 38.28 -1.97
N THR A 38 23.93 37.66 -2.01
CA THR A 38 24.16 36.29 -1.53
C THR A 38 24.06 36.24 0.00
N TYR A 39 24.54 37.27 0.72
CA TYR A 39 24.44 37.38 2.19
C TYR A 39 23.02 37.71 2.65
N VAL A 40 22.26 38.50 1.89
CA VAL A 40 20.83 38.79 2.14
C VAL A 40 19.94 37.61 1.70
N LEU A 41 20.31 36.84 0.67
CA LEU A 41 19.66 35.55 0.35
C LEU A 41 20.04 34.44 1.35
N LEU A 42 21.24 34.49 1.95
CA LEU A 42 21.65 33.61 3.06
C LEU A 42 20.99 34.01 4.40
N LEU A 43 20.65 35.29 4.61
CA LEU A 43 19.96 35.77 5.81
C LEU A 43 18.41 35.75 5.69
N LEU A 44 17.86 35.84 4.48
CA LEU A 44 16.43 35.63 4.19
C LEU A 44 16.10 34.17 3.84
N GLY A 45 17.12 33.32 3.72
CA GLY A 45 17.00 31.85 3.68
C GLY A 45 16.90 31.20 5.08
N GLY A 46 16.80 32.01 6.14
CA GLY A 46 16.57 31.53 7.50
C GLY A 46 15.12 31.10 7.72
N ALA A 47 14.90 29.79 7.76
CA ALA A 47 13.71 29.10 8.25
C ALA A 47 12.42 29.21 7.41
N ALA A 48 12.51 28.84 6.14
CA ALA A 48 11.59 27.84 5.63
C ALA A 48 12.46 26.66 5.22
N SER A 49 12.68 25.74 6.15
CA SER A 49 13.37 24.49 5.87
C SER A 49 12.59 23.76 4.77
N ASN A 50 13.08 23.85 3.53
CA ASN A 50 12.81 22.81 2.55
C ASN A 50 13.26 21.51 3.23
N PRO A 51 12.35 20.56 3.48
CA PRO A 51 12.72 19.34 4.17
C PRO A 51 13.74 18.57 3.31
N LEU A 52 14.94 18.44 3.86
CA LEU A 52 16.04 17.68 3.29
C LEU A 52 15.65 16.20 3.19
N PRO A 53 16.21 15.43 2.25
CA PRO A 53 16.08 13.97 2.26
C PRO A 53 16.69 13.40 3.55
N ILE A 54 15.88 12.78 4.40
CA ILE A 54 16.30 12.24 5.69
C ILE A 54 16.80 10.80 5.46
N ASN A 55 17.93 10.64 4.78
CA ASN A 55 18.56 9.33 4.57
C ASN A 55 19.52 8.94 5.70
N THR A 56 19.56 9.72 6.79
CA THR A 56 20.38 9.50 7.98
C THR A 56 19.54 9.60 9.23
N PRO A 57 19.85 8.83 10.29
CA PRO A 57 19.23 8.98 11.61
C PRO A 57 19.20 10.45 12.06
N LEU A 58 18.07 10.92 12.57
CA LEU A 58 17.84 12.28 13.00
C LEU A 58 18.64 12.59 14.28
N THR A 59 19.23 13.78 14.31
CA THR A 59 19.73 14.36 15.56
C THR A 59 18.56 14.82 16.43
N ARG A 60 18.80 15.00 17.74
CA ARG A 60 17.78 15.51 18.66
C ARG A 60 17.15 16.82 18.18
N THR A 61 17.98 17.75 17.70
CA THR A 61 17.50 19.05 17.21
C THR A 61 16.58 18.89 16.00
N GLN A 62 16.93 18.01 15.05
CA GLN A 62 16.08 17.76 13.88
C GLN A 62 14.75 17.09 14.26
N MET A 63 14.73 16.19 15.25
CA MET A 63 13.48 15.63 15.76
C MET A 63 12.61 16.71 16.42
N GLU A 64 13.21 17.59 17.21
CA GLU A 64 12.53 18.73 17.83
C GLU A 64 11.94 19.68 16.79
N ASP A 65 12.72 20.06 15.78
CA ASP A 65 12.30 20.94 14.69
C ASP A 65 11.20 20.30 13.83
N LEU A 66 11.35 19.03 13.50
CA LEU A 66 10.36 18.28 12.73
C LEU A 66 9.04 18.17 13.50
N PHE A 67 9.09 17.88 14.80
CA PHE A 67 7.90 17.85 15.63
C PHE A 67 7.26 19.24 15.71
N ARG A 68 8.02 20.30 15.99
CA ARG A 68 7.51 21.68 16.05
C ARG A 68 6.82 22.12 14.76
N ALA A 69 7.32 21.68 13.60
CA ALA A 69 6.73 22.00 12.31
C ALA A 69 5.29 21.46 12.17
N TYR A 70 5.00 20.27 12.73
CA TYR A 70 3.72 19.60 12.58
C TYR A 70 2.93 19.43 13.90
N ALA A 71 3.43 19.97 15.01
CA ALA A 71 2.87 19.72 16.34
C ALA A 71 1.40 20.15 16.45
N PRO A 72 0.50 19.27 16.93
CA PRO A 72 -0.92 19.59 17.00
C PRO A 72 -1.25 20.64 18.07
N TYR A 73 -2.40 21.31 17.92
CA TYR A 73 -3.08 21.98 19.00
C TYR A 73 -4.15 21.04 19.57
N LEU A 74 -3.98 20.65 20.83
CA LEU A 74 -4.96 19.81 21.52
C LEU A 74 -6.09 20.69 22.07
N TYR A 75 -7.28 20.58 21.50
CA TYR A 75 -8.49 21.22 21.98
C TYR A 75 -9.31 20.27 22.85
N LEU A 76 -9.58 20.69 24.08
CA LEU A 76 -10.46 19.98 25.00
C LEU A 76 -11.89 20.48 24.82
N HIS A 77 -12.87 19.61 25.05
CA HIS A 77 -14.27 20.00 25.07
C HIS A 77 -14.51 21.15 26.08
N PRO A 78 -15.35 22.16 25.78
CA PRO A 78 -15.56 23.31 26.69
C PRO A 78 -16.03 22.89 28.08
N ASP A 79 -16.88 21.86 28.14
CA ASP A 79 -17.36 21.28 29.40
C ASP A 79 -16.48 20.16 29.97
N GLU A 80 -15.22 20.01 29.51
CA GLU A 80 -14.29 19.03 30.09
C GLU A 80 -13.86 19.48 31.48
N GLU A 81 -13.98 18.60 32.46
CA GLU A 81 -13.61 18.85 33.86
C GLU A 81 -12.27 18.21 34.21
N TYR A 82 -11.88 17.15 33.49
CA TYR A 82 -10.66 16.40 33.72
C TYR A 82 -9.64 16.76 32.64
N LEU A 83 -8.74 17.68 33.01
CA LEU A 83 -7.74 18.27 32.12
C LEU A 83 -6.45 17.43 32.11
N PRO A 84 -5.63 17.52 31.06
CA PRO A 84 -4.32 16.88 31.06
C PRO A 84 -3.40 17.55 32.07
N SER A 85 -2.35 16.84 32.49
CA SER A 85 -1.24 17.39 33.30
C SER A 85 0.08 16.78 32.85
N SER A 86 1.21 17.30 33.33
CA SER A 86 2.46 16.53 33.26
C SER A 86 2.45 15.38 34.28
N VAL A 87 3.24 14.34 34.00
CA VAL A 87 3.47 13.21 34.91
C VAL A 87 4.17 13.67 36.20
N ASP A 88 5.16 14.56 36.08
CA ASP A 88 5.86 15.14 37.24
C ASP A 88 4.90 15.92 38.15
N TRP A 89 3.98 16.71 37.57
CA TRP A 89 2.95 17.40 38.35
C TRP A 89 2.07 16.39 39.10
N PHE A 90 1.64 15.33 38.44
CA PHE A 90 0.80 14.30 39.04
C PHE A 90 1.47 13.61 40.23
N PHE A 91 2.75 13.23 40.10
CA PHE A 91 3.51 12.62 41.18
C PHE A 91 3.76 13.60 42.34
N ARG A 92 4.15 14.85 42.05
CA ARG A 92 4.35 15.89 43.07
C ARG A 92 3.09 16.23 43.85
N ASN A 93 1.92 16.04 43.25
CA ASN A 93 0.64 16.37 43.88
C ASN A 93 0.01 15.20 44.65
N GLY A 94 0.77 14.15 44.94
CA GLY A 94 0.39 13.12 45.89
C GLY A 94 -0.13 11.83 45.28
N ALA A 95 0.18 11.53 44.02
CA ALA A 95 -0.06 10.20 43.46
C ALA A 95 0.72 9.13 44.24
N LEU A 96 0.09 7.96 44.39
CA LEU A 96 0.57 6.89 45.26
C LEU A 96 0.74 5.58 44.49
N LEU A 97 1.80 4.84 44.81
CA LEU A 97 2.05 3.49 44.31
C LEU A 97 1.53 2.46 45.32
N TYR A 98 0.65 1.58 44.85
CA TYR A 98 0.10 0.48 45.61
C TYR A 98 0.74 -0.84 45.18
N LYS A 99 0.76 -1.79 46.12
CA LYS A 99 1.22 -3.17 45.89
C LYS A 99 0.19 -4.15 46.44
N LYS A 100 -0.15 -5.15 45.63
CA LYS A 100 -1.03 -6.27 46.00
C LYS A 100 -0.55 -6.96 47.28
N GLY A 101 -1.43 -7.10 48.26
CA GLY A 101 -1.14 -7.63 49.60
C GLY A 101 -0.45 -6.67 50.57
N LYS A 102 -0.23 -5.40 50.19
CA LYS A 102 0.31 -4.33 51.04
C LYS A 102 -0.46 -3.00 50.85
N GLU A 103 -1.74 -3.06 50.52
CA GLU A 103 -2.56 -1.92 50.12
C GLU A 103 -2.73 -0.86 51.23
N SER A 104 -2.61 -1.27 52.50
CA SER A 104 -2.72 -0.37 53.66
C SER A 104 -1.51 0.57 53.85
N LYS A 105 -0.43 0.39 53.08
CA LYS A 105 0.79 1.21 53.14
C LYS A 105 1.27 1.57 51.74
N PRO A 106 0.54 2.43 51.01
CA PRO A 106 0.99 2.90 49.70
C PRO A 106 2.26 3.75 49.81
N LEU A 107 3.06 3.75 48.75
CA LEU A 107 4.32 4.48 48.66
C LEU A 107 4.11 5.80 47.91
N GLN A 108 4.71 6.88 48.42
CA GLN A 108 4.77 8.14 47.68
C GLN A 108 5.68 7.98 46.47
N ILE A 109 5.20 8.39 45.28
CA ILE A 109 5.99 8.34 44.06
C ILE A 109 6.91 9.56 44.01
N GLU A 110 8.18 9.36 43.64
CA GLU A 110 9.12 10.45 43.41
C GLU A 110 8.73 11.26 42.17
N PRO A 111 9.05 12.56 42.09
CA PRO A 111 8.59 13.41 40.97
C PRO A 111 8.95 12.93 39.57
N ASP A 112 10.09 12.25 39.40
CA ASP A 112 10.54 11.64 38.15
C ASP A 112 10.16 10.15 38.03
N GLY A 113 9.53 9.58 39.06
CA GLY A 113 9.19 8.17 39.16
C GLY A 113 10.38 7.25 39.39
N ALA A 114 11.53 7.73 39.87
CA ALA A 114 12.73 6.91 40.06
C ALA A 114 12.54 5.71 41.02
N ASN A 115 11.58 5.81 41.94
CA ASN A 115 11.23 4.76 42.89
C ASN A 115 10.13 3.80 42.41
N LEU A 116 9.67 3.91 41.16
CA LEU A 116 8.77 2.94 40.55
C LEU A 116 9.48 1.60 40.31
N PRO A 117 8.78 0.45 40.46
CA PRO A 117 9.34 -0.86 40.16
C PRO A 117 9.86 -0.95 38.72
N LYS A 118 11.06 -1.53 38.56
CA LYS A 118 11.70 -1.76 37.25
C LYS A 118 11.56 -3.23 36.85
N GLY A 119 11.29 -3.48 35.57
CA GLY A 119 11.14 -4.82 34.99
C GLY A 119 9.68 -5.27 34.85
N ASP A 120 9.49 -6.44 34.25
CA ASP A 120 8.17 -6.98 33.91
C ASP A 120 7.39 -7.38 35.17
N ASP A 121 6.11 -6.99 35.24
CA ASP A 121 5.16 -7.35 36.30
C ASP A 121 3.98 -8.14 35.72
N PRO A 122 4.22 -9.41 35.29
CA PRO A 122 3.20 -10.22 34.62
C PRO A 122 1.96 -10.48 35.49
N ASP A 123 2.11 -10.40 36.81
CA ASP A 123 1.02 -10.60 37.77
C ASP A 123 0.20 -9.32 38.02
N GLY A 124 0.62 -8.16 37.47
CA GLY A 124 -0.02 -6.87 37.68
C GLY A 124 -0.14 -6.49 39.16
N SER A 125 0.93 -6.76 39.91
CA SER A 125 1.00 -6.63 41.36
C SER A 125 1.09 -5.19 41.85
N TYR A 126 1.45 -4.23 40.99
CA TYR A 126 1.53 -2.81 41.32
C TYR A 126 0.54 -1.97 40.52
N TRP A 127 0.03 -0.90 41.13
CA TRP A 127 -0.74 0.13 40.44
C TRP A 127 -0.53 1.52 41.03
N ILE A 128 -0.65 2.54 40.17
CA ILE A 128 -0.67 3.95 40.59
C ILE A 128 -2.14 4.36 40.84
N ASP A 129 -2.40 5.15 41.87
CA ASP A 129 -3.71 5.78 42.10
C ASP A 129 -3.55 7.25 42.54
N LEU A 130 -4.66 7.98 42.51
CA LEU A 130 -4.80 9.33 43.03
C LEU A 130 -4.48 9.38 44.55
N PRO A 131 -4.25 10.59 45.11
CA PRO A 131 -4.07 10.75 46.56
C PRO A 131 -5.15 10.04 47.39
N ALA A 132 -4.74 9.49 48.53
CA ALA A 132 -5.64 8.73 49.40
C ALA A 132 -6.70 9.61 50.10
N ASP A 133 -6.39 10.89 50.33
CA ASP A 133 -7.33 11.82 50.93
C ASP A 133 -8.30 12.39 49.88
N LYS A 134 -9.55 12.62 50.28
CA LYS A 134 -10.61 13.06 49.36
C LYS A 134 -10.27 14.40 48.68
N GLY A 135 -9.71 15.36 49.42
CA GLY A 135 -9.38 16.68 48.88
C GLY A 135 -8.27 16.62 47.83
N GLY A 136 -7.23 15.82 48.09
CA GLY A 136 -6.17 15.51 47.14
C GLY A 136 -6.70 14.77 45.93
N ARG A 137 -7.55 13.75 46.12
CA ARG A 137 -8.16 12.98 45.03
C ARG A 137 -8.95 13.87 44.08
N ASP A 138 -9.84 14.71 44.63
CA ASP A 138 -10.66 15.63 43.85
C ASP A 138 -9.78 16.66 43.13
N ARG A 139 -8.78 17.25 43.80
CA ARG A 139 -7.90 18.25 43.18
C ARG A 139 -7.06 17.67 42.04
N VAL A 140 -6.44 16.50 42.27
CA VAL A 140 -5.51 15.89 41.32
C VAL A 140 -6.24 15.30 40.12
N SER A 141 -7.46 14.78 40.29
CA SER A 141 -8.23 14.22 39.18
C SER A 141 -8.59 15.24 38.11
N HIS A 142 -8.81 16.51 38.47
CA HIS A 142 -9.12 17.57 37.50
C HIS A 142 -7.91 17.98 36.64
N GLY A 143 -6.72 17.51 36.97
CA GLY A 143 -5.47 17.82 36.27
C GLY A 143 -5.07 19.29 36.35
N ASP A 144 -4.10 19.65 35.51
CA ASP A 144 -3.56 21.01 35.44
C ASP A 144 -3.05 21.28 34.04
N ILE A 145 -3.90 21.90 33.21
CA ILE A 145 -3.60 22.23 31.82
C ILE A 145 -2.37 23.13 31.69
N ALA A 146 -2.03 23.90 32.74
CA ALA A 146 -0.84 24.74 32.77
C ALA A 146 0.45 23.93 32.97
N SER A 147 0.39 22.72 33.54
CA SER A 147 1.53 21.80 33.60
C SER A 147 1.63 20.90 32.37
N ALA A 148 0.51 20.70 31.65
CA ALA A 148 0.42 19.75 30.54
C ALA A 148 1.53 19.92 29.50
N GLU A 149 2.09 18.79 29.09
CA GLU A 149 3.13 18.71 28.07
C GLU A 149 2.92 17.44 27.24
N ALA A 150 3.33 17.50 25.98
CA ALA A 150 3.26 16.34 25.10
C ALA A 150 4.51 15.47 25.24
N TYR A 151 4.33 14.16 25.34
CA TYR A 151 5.44 13.20 25.40
C TYR A 151 5.62 12.57 24.03
N VAL A 152 6.77 12.85 23.39
CA VAL A 152 7.02 12.47 22.00
C VAL A 152 7.99 11.30 21.94
N HIS A 153 7.58 10.25 21.23
CA HIS A 153 8.43 9.12 20.90
C HIS A 153 8.62 9.07 19.39
N PHE A 154 9.87 9.21 18.95
CA PHE A 154 10.26 9.03 17.55
C PHE A 154 10.65 7.59 17.31
N LYS A 155 10.07 6.99 16.28
CA LYS A 155 10.53 5.70 15.80
C LYS A 155 10.57 5.64 14.28
N PRO A 156 11.34 4.70 13.73
CA PRO A 156 11.32 4.40 12.32
C PRO A 156 9.93 3.94 11.93
N GLY A 157 9.36 4.58 10.92
CA GLY A 157 8.31 3.99 10.14
C GLY A 157 8.89 2.84 9.34
N VAL A 158 8.60 1.62 9.79
CA VAL A 158 9.08 0.42 9.12
C VAL A 158 7.93 -0.17 8.32
N GLU A 159 8.01 -0.02 7.01
CA GLU A 159 7.23 -0.82 6.07
C GLU A 159 8.22 -1.78 5.40
N ASN A 160 8.00 -3.08 5.55
CA ASN A 160 8.87 -4.13 4.97
C ASN A 160 10.35 -4.09 5.42
N GLY A 161 10.64 -3.66 6.65
CA GLY A 161 12.02 -3.66 7.18
C GLY A 161 12.92 -2.53 6.65
N ALA A 162 12.37 -1.55 5.93
CA ALA A 162 13.06 -0.33 5.51
C ALA A 162 12.42 0.91 6.18
N PHE A 163 13.24 1.91 6.51
CA PHE A 163 12.78 3.20 7.05
C PHE A 163 12.08 3.98 5.91
N THR A 164 10.78 3.82 5.77
CA THR A 164 9.97 4.47 4.72
C THR A 164 9.50 5.86 5.15
N ASP A 165 9.32 6.05 6.45
CA ASP A 165 8.89 7.28 7.08
C ASP A 165 9.41 7.39 8.51
N ILE A 166 9.15 8.53 9.13
CA ILE A 166 9.40 8.83 10.53
C ILE A 166 8.04 8.86 11.22
N GLN A 167 7.88 8.06 12.27
CA GLN A 167 6.69 8.08 13.10
C GLN A 167 6.98 8.85 14.39
N ALA A 168 6.27 9.95 14.60
CA ALA A 168 6.28 10.67 15.87
C ALA A 168 4.97 10.37 16.61
N ARG A 169 5.03 9.54 17.65
CA ARG A 169 3.89 9.29 18.54
C ARG A 169 3.86 10.35 19.62
N VAL A 170 2.71 10.98 19.79
CA VAL A 170 2.50 12.12 20.68
C VAL A 170 1.49 11.70 21.73
N TRP A 171 1.96 11.48 22.96
CA TRP A 171 1.10 11.12 24.09
C TRP A 171 0.72 12.33 24.93
N MET A 172 -0.50 12.28 25.46
CA MET A 172 -1.02 13.22 26.45
C MET A 172 -1.49 12.44 27.67
N PHE A 173 -1.10 12.92 28.85
CA PHE A 173 -1.41 12.29 30.13
C PHE A 173 -2.56 13.00 30.83
N TYR A 174 -3.52 12.22 31.32
CA TYR A 174 -4.65 12.68 32.12
C TYR A 174 -4.63 11.98 33.47
N PRO A 175 -4.54 12.70 34.60
CA PRO A 175 -4.63 12.09 35.94
C PRO A 175 -5.89 11.25 36.15
N PHE A 176 -6.97 11.60 35.46
CA PHE A 176 -8.24 10.91 35.50
C PHE A 176 -9.02 11.17 34.22
N ASN A 177 -9.83 10.21 33.80
CA ASN A 177 -10.84 10.42 32.78
C ASN A 177 -12.25 10.26 33.37
N GLY A 178 -13.21 11.00 32.82
CA GLY A 178 -14.58 11.01 33.32
C GLY A 178 -15.35 9.75 32.94
N HIS A 179 -16.51 9.56 33.57
CA HIS A 179 -17.38 8.44 33.22
C HIS A 179 -17.93 8.52 31.79
N ALA A 180 -18.13 7.35 31.20
CA ALA A 180 -18.75 7.19 29.91
C ALA A 180 -20.22 7.65 29.93
N THR A 181 -20.64 8.28 28.84
CA THR A 181 -22.04 8.62 28.62
C THR A 181 -22.54 7.93 27.36
N ALA A 182 -23.85 7.71 27.27
CA ALA A 182 -24.48 7.08 26.12
C ALA A 182 -25.64 7.93 25.59
N LYS A 183 -25.95 7.77 24.31
CA LYS A 183 -27.22 8.18 23.73
C LYS A 183 -28.13 6.95 23.62
N ILE A 184 -29.42 7.10 23.94
CA ILE A 184 -30.41 6.03 23.79
C ILE A 184 -31.65 6.60 23.09
N LYS A 185 -31.74 6.39 21.77
CA LYS A 185 -32.81 6.91 20.91
C LYS A 185 -32.97 8.43 21.07
N PHE A 186 -34.12 8.87 21.58
CA PHE A 186 -34.44 10.29 21.78
C PHE A 186 -33.77 10.86 23.05
N ILE A 187 -33.26 10.02 23.96
CA ILE A 187 -32.53 10.48 25.14
C ILE A 187 -31.09 10.81 24.72
N LYS A 188 -30.80 12.12 24.68
CA LYS A 188 -29.54 12.65 24.13
C LYS A 188 -28.29 12.24 24.92
N ARG A 189 -28.41 12.11 26.25
CA ARG A 189 -27.29 11.76 27.14
C ARG A 189 -27.80 10.99 28.36
N VAL A 190 -27.17 9.87 28.64
CA VAL A 190 -27.40 8.98 29.79
C VAL A 190 -26.04 8.68 30.39
N SER A 191 -25.84 8.99 31.68
CA SER A 191 -24.62 8.58 32.38
C SER A 191 -24.63 7.06 32.57
N LEU A 192 -23.50 6.39 32.30
CA LEU A 192 -23.33 4.97 32.52
C LEU A 192 -22.79 4.65 33.93
N GLY A 193 -23.02 5.54 34.89
CA GLY A 193 -22.49 5.40 36.24
C GLY A 193 -20.98 5.65 36.24
N ARG A 194 -20.21 4.71 36.77
CA ARG A 194 -18.74 4.80 36.85
C ARG A 194 -18.01 4.09 35.70
N ILE A 195 -18.78 3.52 34.76
CA ILE A 195 -18.23 2.82 33.59
C ILE A 195 -17.33 3.77 32.80
N GLY A 196 -16.14 3.31 32.43
CA GLY A 196 -15.15 4.07 31.67
C GLY A 196 -14.32 5.05 32.48
N GLU A 197 -14.50 5.18 33.82
CA GLU A 197 -13.61 6.01 34.64
C GLU A 197 -12.28 5.28 34.93
N HIS A 198 -11.18 5.93 34.58
CA HIS A 198 -9.81 5.48 34.69
C HIS A 198 -8.98 6.55 35.41
N VAL A 199 -8.03 6.09 36.21
CA VAL A 199 -7.00 6.94 36.80
C VAL A 199 -5.77 6.79 35.94
N SER A 200 -5.03 7.87 35.70
CA SER A 200 -3.79 7.86 34.92
C SER A 200 -3.99 7.39 33.46
N ASP A 201 -4.91 8.06 32.77
CA ASP A 201 -5.29 7.77 31.39
C ASP A 201 -4.32 8.39 30.38
N TRP A 202 -4.13 7.70 29.25
CA TRP A 202 -3.15 8.04 28.22
C TRP A 202 -3.79 8.02 26.83
N GLU A 203 -3.75 9.17 26.15
CA GLU A 203 -4.25 9.32 24.78
C GLU A 203 -3.14 9.71 23.82
N HIS A 204 -3.29 9.38 22.53
CA HIS A 204 -2.25 9.69 21.56
C HIS A 204 -2.72 10.01 20.14
N VAL A 205 -1.84 10.70 19.43
CA VAL A 205 -1.82 10.74 17.97
C VAL A 205 -0.49 10.24 17.46
N THR A 206 -0.47 9.66 16.26
CA THR A 206 0.78 9.25 15.60
C THR A 206 0.90 10.00 14.28
N LEU A 207 1.93 10.83 14.15
CA LEU A 207 2.26 11.54 12.91
C LEU A 207 3.15 10.63 12.06
N ARG A 208 2.79 10.43 10.79
CA ARG A 208 3.61 9.73 9.80
C ARG A 208 4.19 10.75 8.83
N VAL A 209 5.51 10.91 8.83
CA VAL A 209 6.23 11.90 8.02
C VAL A 209 7.13 11.17 7.03
N ARG A 210 6.99 11.44 5.73
CA ARG A 210 7.79 10.76 4.71
C ARG A 210 9.28 11.06 4.90
N ASN A 211 10.09 10.00 4.88
CA ASN A 211 11.52 10.13 5.14
C ASN A 211 12.26 10.87 4.02
N VAL A 212 11.77 10.73 2.78
CA VAL A 212 12.40 11.28 1.57
C VAL A 212 12.36 12.80 1.48
N ASP A 213 11.37 13.44 2.11
CA ASP A 213 11.11 14.86 1.97
C ASP A 213 10.47 15.47 3.21
N GLY A 214 10.50 14.84 4.38
CA GLY A 214 10.03 15.42 5.64
C GLY A 214 8.59 15.96 5.65
N VAL A 215 7.73 15.52 4.72
CA VAL A 215 6.34 15.99 4.58
C VAL A 215 5.41 15.09 5.38
N LEU A 216 4.51 15.69 6.16
CA LEU A 216 3.44 14.98 6.87
C LEU A 216 2.51 14.28 5.86
N ASP A 217 2.41 12.94 5.97
CA ASP A 217 1.59 12.10 5.10
C ASP A 217 0.18 11.92 5.68
N LYS A 218 0.12 11.45 6.92
CA LYS A 218 -1.13 11.15 7.65
C LYS A 218 -0.92 11.14 9.15
N VAL A 219 -2.02 11.26 9.89
CA VAL A 219 -2.06 11.27 11.35
C VAL A 219 -3.06 10.23 11.85
N TYR A 220 -2.62 9.36 12.75
CA TYR A 220 -3.50 8.46 13.49
C TYR A 220 -4.09 9.18 14.70
N PHE A 221 -5.39 9.05 14.92
CA PHE A 221 -6.09 9.55 16.10
C PHE A 221 -6.60 8.36 16.92
N SER A 222 -6.09 8.16 18.15
CA SER A 222 -6.51 7.07 19.03
C SER A 222 -7.93 7.27 19.58
N GLN A 223 -8.71 6.20 19.65
CA GLN A 223 -10.08 6.20 20.17
C GLN A 223 -10.31 4.92 20.98
N HIS A 224 -10.15 4.99 22.29
CA HIS A 224 -10.35 3.85 23.22
C HIS A 224 -9.54 2.62 22.77
N SER A 225 -10.22 1.54 22.39
CA SER A 225 -9.60 0.30 21.91
C SER A 225 -9.20 0.30 20.41
N GLY A 226 -9.30 1.44 19.71
CA GLY A 226 -8.92 1.56 18.29
C GLY A 226 -8.53 2.99 17.91
N GLY A 227 -8.77 3.38 16.66
CA GLY A 227 -8.50 4.73 16.16
C GLY A 227 -8.68 4.82 14.65
N LYS A 228 -8.29 5.95 14.07
CA LYS A 228 -8.35 6.14 12.61
C LYS A 228 -7.15 6.91 12.08
N TRP A 229 -6.65 6.50 10.91
CA TRP A 229 -5.71 7.27 10.12
C TRP A 229 -6.44 8.33 9.29
N VAL A 230 -5.94 9.56 9.33
CA VAL A 230 -6.47 10.70 8.57
C VAL A 230 -5.34 11.25 7.72
N ASN A 231 -5.54 11.32 6.40
CA ASN A 231 -4.56 11.93 5.50
C ASN A 231 -4.33 13.39 5.85
N ALA A 232 -3.09 13.87 5.70
CA ALA A 232 -2.73 15.24 6.04
C ALA A 232 -3.60 16.29 5.32
N SER A 233 -4.08 15.96 4.12
CA SER A 233 -4.99 16.81 3.33
C SER A 233 -6.38 17.01 3.95
N LEU A 234 -6.78 16.18 4.92
CA LEU A 234 -8.07 16.24 5.62
C LEU A 234 -7.95 16.88 7.00
N LEU A 235 -6.75 17.30 7.41
CA LEU A 235 -6.52 17.93 8.69
C LEU A 235 -6.93 19.40 8.66
N GLN A 236 -7.52 19.85 9.77
CA GLN A 236 -7.74 21.28 9.99
C GLN A 236 -6.45 21.93 10.48
N PHE A 237 -5.75 22.63 9.59
CA PHE A 237 -4.57 23.42 9.95
C PHE A 237 -4.97 24.75 10.59
N GLU A 238 -4.33 25.09 11.71
CA GLU A 238 -4.62 26.30 12.49
C GLU A 238 -3.61 27.42 12.22
N SER A 239 -2.32 27.07 12.19
CA SER A 239 -1.22 28.02 11.95
C SER A 239 -0.04 27.29 11.30
N GLY A 240 0.32 27.70 10.09
CA GLY A 240 1.34 26.99 9.30
C GLY A 240 0.94 25.53 9.08
N ASN A 241 1.88 24.60 9.32
CA ASN A 241 1.66 23.16 9.14
C ASN A 241 1.16 22.44 10.41
N ARG A 242 0.67 23.21 11.41
CA ARG A 242 0.17 22.68 12.68
C ARG A 242 -1.34 22.48 12.63
N PHE A 243 -1.82 21.33 13.08
CA PHE A 243 -3.21 20.90 12.93
C PHE A 243 -3.98 20.78 14.26
N ALA A 244 -5.31 20.71 14.19
CA ALA A 244 -6.17 20.54 15.34
C ALA A 244 -6.30 19.06 15.75
N TRP A 245 -6.14 18.78 17.05
CA TRP A 245 -6.47 17.52 17.70
C TRP A 245 -7.58 17.78 18.71
N TYR A 246 -8.76 17.22 18.49
CA TYR A 246 -9.88 17.31 19.42
C TYR A 246 -9.91 16.11 20.36
N SER A 247 -10.01 16.36 21.66
CA SER A 247 -10.21 15.32 22.68
C SER A 247 -11.66 15.29 23.15
N SER A 248 -12.22 14.08 23.22
CA SER A 248 -13.63 13.91 23.55
C SER A 248 -13.90 14.20 25.02
N LYS A 249 -15.10 14.73 25.33
CA LYS A 249 -15.51 14.96 26.71
C LYS A 249 -15.50 13.65 27.51
N ASN A 250 -14.94 13.70 28.72
CA ASN A 250 -14.78 12.64 29.71
C ASN A 250 -13.86 11.50 29.27
N GLY A 251 -14.07 10.93 28.09
CA GLY A 251 -13.34 9.73 27.64
C GLY A 251 -12.09 10.01 26.81
N HIS A 252 -11.76 11.29 26.58
CA HIS A 252 -10.54 11.82 25.96
C HIS A 252 -10.11 11.31 24.57
N ALA A 253 -10.85 10.37 23.96
CA ALA A 253 -10.64 9.88 22.61
C ALA A 253 -10.33 11.00 21.60
N ALA A 254 -9.38 10.76 20.71
CA ALA A 254 -8.85 11.73 19.74
C ALA A 254 -9.66 11.77 18.43
N ASN A 255 -9.79 12.96 17.84
CA ASN A 255 -10.36 13.14 16.51
C ASN A 255 -9.78 14.38 15.78
N ASN A 256 -9.89 14.40 14.46
CA ASN A 256 -9.43 15.50 13.59
C ASN A 256 -10.46 16.63 13.41
N GLU A 257 -11.71 16.42 13.85
CA GLU A 257 -12.81 17.36 13.69
C GLU A 257 -13.74 17.39 14.93
N PRO A 258 -14.42 18.53 15.20
CA PRO A 258 -15.46 18.58 16.22
C PRO A 258 -16.69 17.79 15.78
N GLY A 259 -17.48 17.30 16.74
CA GLY A 259 -18.68 16.56 16.43
C GLY A 259 -19.11 15.62 17.54
N LEU A 260 -20.18 14.88 17.28
CA LEU A 260 -20.66 13.81 18.14
C LEU A 260 -20.54 12.49 17.38
N TYR A 261 -19.82 11.55 17.96
CA TYR A 261 -19.80 10.16 17.49
C TYR A 261 -20.40 9.21 18.53
N LEU A 262 -21.11 8.20 18.01
CA LEU A 262 -21.73 7.16 18.81
C LEU A 262 -21.08 5.82 18.50
N GLN A 263 -20.33 5.28 19.44
CA GLN A 263 -19.74 3.96 19.32
C GLN A 263 -20.74 2.90 19.77
N GLY A 264 -21.11 1.96 18.89
CA GLY A 264 -22.02 0.86 19.23
C GLY A 264 -23.15 0.61 18.21
N PRO A 265 -24.33 0.13 18.64
CA PRO A 265 -25.31 -0.55 17.78
C PRO A 265 -25.96 0.28 16.66
N GLY A 266 -25.75 1.60 16.61
CA GLY A 266 -26.39 2.49 15.63
C GLY A 266 -27.82 2.91 16.02
N ASP A 267 -28.55 3.52 15.07
CA ASP A 267 -29.94 4.00 15.23
C ASP A 267 -30.19 4.90 16.46
N GLY A 268 -29.25 5.79 16.76
CA GLY A 268 -29.33 6.69 17.90
C GLY A 268 -29.04 6.05 19.26
N VAL A 269 -28.45 4.85 19.28
CA VAL A 269 -28.00 4.15 20.49
C VAL A 269 -26.49 3.90 20.42
N GLY A 270 -25.74 4.37 21.41
CA GLY A 270 -24.27 4.20 21.45
C GLY A 270 -23.58 4.97 22.57
N ILE A 271 -22.33 4.60 22.88
CA ILE A 271 -21.44 5.35 23.77
C ILE A 271 -21.07 6.65 23.08
N ARG A 272 -21.11 7.76 23.82
CA ARG A 272 -21.11 9.12 23.31
C ARG A 272 -19.72 9.75 23.47
N ASN A 273 -19.07 10.05 22.35
CA ASN A 273 -17.84 10.85 22.28
C ASN A 273 -18.16 12.23 21.71
N ASP A 274 -18.05 13.27 22.54
CA ASP A 274 -18.32 14.66 22.17
C ASP A 274 -17.03 15.45 21.98
N TRP A 275 -16.70 15.83 20.75
CA TRP A 275 -15.58 16.70 20.42
C TRP A 275 -16.06 18.12 20.12
N ALA A 276 -15.39 19.10 20.70
CA ALA A 276 -15.68 20.49 20.42
C ALA A 276 -14.43 21.34 20.58
N LYS A 277 -14.31 22.37 19.74
CA LYS A 277 -13.28 23.40 19.90
C LYS A 277 -13.63 24.30 21.08
N SER A 278 -12.65 24.62 21.92
CA SER A 278 -12.82 25.57 23.01
C SER A 278 -11.54 26.38 23.23
N ASN A 279 -11.57 27.28 24.21
CA ASN A 279 -10.39 28.00 24.69
C ASN A 279 -9.50 27.15 25.63
N LYS A 280 -9.92 25.93 26.00
CA LYS A 280 -9.08 24.96 26.70
C LYS A 280 -8.22 24.24 25.66
N VAL A 281 -7.05 24.82 25.39
CA VAL A 281 -6.12 24.34 24.38
C VAL A 281 -4.74 24.11 24.97
N VAL A 282 -4.09 23.01 24.59
CA VAL A 282 -2.67 22.76 24.85
C VAL A 282 -1.90 22.92 23.54
N ASP A 283 -0.98 23.87 23.51
CA ASP A 283 0.00 23.99 22.44
C ASP A 283 1.12 22.96 22.66
N THR A 284 1.00 21.81 21.98
CA THR A 284 1.98 20.72 22.13
C THR A 284 3.35 21.08 21.54
N GLY A 285 3.43 21.99 20.57
CA GLY A 285 4.69 22.45 19.98
C GLY A 285 5.46 23.44 20.88
N ALA A 286 4.74 24.14 21.76
CA ALA A 286 5.33 25.01 22.77
C ALA A 286 5.86 24.23 23.98
N ARG A 287 5.20 23.13 24.36
CA ARG A 287 5.55 22.31 25.54
C ARG A 287 5.51 20.82 25.22
N PHE A 288 6.67 20.25 24.94
CA PHE A 288 6.86 18.83 24.76
C PHE A 288 8.19 18.34 25.29
N VAL A 289 8.26 17.04 25.54
CA VAL A 289 9.46 16.32 25.94
C VAL A 289 9.65 15.15 24.98
N LEU A 290 10.81 15.06 24.32
CA LEU A 290 11.21 13.79 23.70
C LEU A 290 11.53 12.81 24.81
N VAL A 291 10.78 11.72 24.88
CA VAL A 291 10.91 10.72 25.94
C VAL A 291 11.58 9.43 25.47
N ALA A 292 11.61 9.16 24.18
CA ALA A 292 12.28 8.02 23.59
C ALA A 292 12.57 8.27 22.10
N SER A 293 13.59 7.57 21.58
CA SER A 293 13.87 7.47 20.15
C SER A 293 14.34 6.04 19.80
N GLU A 294 13.92 5.52 18.66
CA GLU A 294 14.37 4.23 18.12
C GLU A 294 15.12 4.46 16.79
N GLY A 295 16.28 3.82 16.60
CA GLY A 295 17.02 3.90 15.33
C GLY A 295 17.61 5.28 14.94
N GLU A 296 17.52 6.28 15.84
CA GLU A 296 18.00 7.65 15.61
C GLU A 296 19.47 7.87 16.01
N ALA A 297 20.09 8.97 15.58
CA ALA A 297 21.54 9.23 15.75
C ALA A 297 21.94 9.42 17.22
N GLU A 298 21.02 9.94 18.03
CA GLU A 298 21.20 10.20 19.46
C GLU A 298 20.08 9.52 20.24
N ALA A 299 20.46 8.62 21.16
CA ALA A 299 19.51 7.98 22.06
C ALA A 299 18.95 9.02 23.04
N VAL A 300 17.63 9.17 23.06
CA VAL A 300 16.92 10.00 24.05
C VAL A 300 16.95 9.29 25.39
N VAL A 301 17.36 10.00 26.44
CA VAL A 301 17.34 9.48 27.82
C VAL A 301 15.88 9.37 28.28
N GLU A 302 15.42 8.13 28.45
CA GLU A 302 14.06 7.87 28.92
C GLU A 302 13.87 8.34 30.38
N PRO A 303 12.75 9.00 30.71
CA PRO A 303 12.45 9.33 32.09
C PRO A 303 12.15 8.06 32.89
N PRO A 304 12.50 7.99 34.20
CA PRO A 304 12.38 6.75 34.98
C PRO A 304 10.98 6.13 34.95
N TRP A 305 9.94 6.96 35.02
CA TRP A 305 8.55 6.51 34.96
C TRP A 305 8.15 5.83 33.65
N LEU A 306 8.83 6.10 32.52
CA LEU A 306 8.49 5.48 31.24
C LEU A 306 8.76 3.97 31.25
N SER A 307 9.70 3.52 32.09
CA SER A 307 10.04 2.10 32.26
C SER A 307 9.07 1.30 33.14
N TYR A 308 8.09 1.96 33.77
CA TYR A 308 7.11 1.31 34.63
C TYR A 308 6.07 0.54 33.80
N GLN A 309 6.16 -0.79 33.83
CA GLN A 309 5.34 -1.71 33.03
C GLN A 309 4.10 -2.26 33.76
N SER A 310 3.88 -1.92 35.04
CA SER A 310 2.66 -2.31 35.75
C SER A 310 1.48 -1.36 35.45
N LYS A 311 0.41 -1.43 36.24
CA LYS A 311 -0.84 -0.71 35.96
C LYS A 311 -0.73 0.79 36.29
N TRP A 312 -1.14 1.61 35.35
CA TRP A 312 -1.33 3.05 35.52
C TRP A 312 -2.78 3.27 35.92
N GLY A 313 -3.13 2.94 37.16
CA GLY A 313 -4.51 2.98 37.64
C GLY A 313 -4.93 1.65 38.29
N PRO A 314 -5.82 1.68 39.30
CA PRO A 314 -6.37 0.45 39.87
C PRO A 314 -7.22 -0.31 38.84
N THR A 315 -7.19 -1.64 38.88
CA THR A 315 -8.20 -2.47 38.20
C THR A 315 -9.53 -2.24 38.88
N LYS A 316 -10.39 -1.43 38.26
CA LYS A 316 -11.73 -1.18 38.79
C LYS A 316 -12.68 -2.23 38.21
N GLN A 317 -13.03 -3.22 39.03
CA GLN A 317 -14.17 -4.08 38.74
C GLN A 317 -15.45 -3.28 38.96
N TYR A 318 -15.97 -2.70 37.89
CA TYR A 318 -17.37 -2.27 37.88
C TYR A 318 -18.22 -3.51 37.67
N ASP A 319 -19.20 -3.76 38.54
CA ASP A 319 -20.30 -4.66 38.15
C ASP A 319 -21.08 -3.92 37.06
N THR A 320 -20.64 -4.09 35.81
CA THR A 320 -21.27 -3.50 34.62
C THR A 320 -22.76 -3.77 34.65
N ALA A 321 -23.16 -4.98 35.08
CA ALA A 321 -24.55 -5.33 35.23
C ALA A 321 -25.25 -4.54 36.37
N ALA A 322 -24.58 -4.20 37.48
CA ALA A 322 -25.14 -3.34 38.53
C ALA A 322 -25.32 -1.88 38.08
N GLU A 323 -24.32 -1.29 37.44
CA GLU A 323 -24.40 0.10 36.96
C GLU A 323 -25.45 0.21 35.86
N VAL A 324 -25.47 -0.74 34.92
CA VAL A 324 -26.53 -0.83 33.91
C VAL A 324 -27.90 -1.08 34.57
N ARG A 325 -28.01 -1.92 35.61
CA ARG A 325 -29.27 -2.11 36.36
C ARG A 325 -29.76 -0.81 36.99
N LYS A 326 -28.87 0.05 37.50
CA LYS A 326 -29.25 1.37 38.05
C LYS A 326 -29.83 2.26 36.95
N VAL A 327 -29.16 2.35 35.80
CA VAL A 327 -29.64 3.12 34.64
C VAL A 327 -30.97 2.55 34.11
N ARG A 328 -31.09 1.23 34.03
CA ARG A 328 -32.27 0.50 33.54
C ARG A 328 -33.54 0.77 34.35
N LYS A 329 -33.44 1.14 35.63
CA LYS A 329 -34.60 1.48 36.47
C LYS A 329 -35.33 2.74 36.00
N PHE A 330 -34.61 3.67 35.37
CA PHE A 330 -35.14 4.98 34.98
C PHE A 330 -35.57 5.04 33.50
N LEU A 331 -35.45 3.93 32.76
CA LEU A 331 -35.82 3.86 31.34
C LEU A 331 -37.19 3.19 31.12
N PRO A 332 -38.03 3.70 30.21
CA PRO A 332 -39.23 3.01 29.71
C PRO A 332 -38.91 1.66 29.05
N GLY A 333 -39.87 0.71 29.08
CA GLY A 333 -39.70 -0.67 28.61
C GLY A 333 -38.99 -0.86 27.25
N PRO A 334 -39.36 -0.13 26.18
CA PRO A 334 -38.69 -0.21 24.89
C PRO A 334 -37.22 0.22 24.92
N LEU A 335 -36.87 1.23 25.73
CA LEU A 335 -35.51 1.75 25.85
C LEU A 335 -34.59 0.83 26.70
N LYS A 336 -35.17 -0.02 27.56
CA LYS A 336 -34.40 -1.04 28.30
C LYS A 336 -33.77 -2.06 27.35
N LYS A 337 -34.45 -2.45 26.27
CA LYS A 337 -33.91 -3.38 25.26
C LYS A 337 -32.75 -2.78 24.49
N GLU A 338 -32.80 -1.48 24.21
CA GLU A 338 -31.70 -0.76 23.56
C GLU A 338 -30.48 -0.60 24.48
N LEU A 339 -30.71 -0.36 25.78
CA LEU A 339 -29.64 -0.37 26.78
C LEU A 339 -28.98 -1.77 26.87
N ASP A 340 -29.76 -2.86 26.84
CA ASP A 340 -29.23 -4.23 26.88
C ASP A 340 -28.32 -4.55 25.67
N LYS A 341 -28.58 -3.96 24.49
CA LYS A 341 -27.67 -4.06 23.33
C LYS A 341 -26.35 -3.32 23.57
N LEU A 342 -26.40 -2.19 24.27
CA LEU A 342 -25.23 -1.38 24.58
C LEU A 342 -24.29 -2.03 25.60
N VAL A 343 -24.82 -2.84 26.53
CA VAL A 343 -23.99 -3.57 27.52
C VAL A 343 -22.92 -4.42 26.84
N LYS A 344 -23.27 -5.10 25.75
CA LYS A 344 -22.31 -5.93 24.99
C LYS A 344 -21.16 -5.10 24.42
N VAL A 345 -21.44 -3.87 24.00
CA VAL A 345 -20.44 -2.95 23.44
C VAL A 345 -19.58 -2.33 24.54
N ILE A 346 -20.14 -2.07 25.71
CA ILE A 346 -19.39 -1.51 26.85
C ILE A 346 -18.24 -2.44 27.27
N ASP A 347 -18.49 -3.74 27.35
CA ASP A 347 -17.46 -4.73 27.71
C ASP A 347 -16.36 -4.82 26.63
N GLU A 348 -16.71 -4.59 25.36
CA GLU A 348 -15.77 -4.57 24.21
C GLU A 348 -14.92 -3.29 24.14
N VAL A 349 -15.47 -2.15 24.58
CA VAL A 349 -14.81 -0.83 24.45
C VAL A 349 -13.90 -0.52 25.64
N TYR A 350 -14.33 -0.82 26.87
CA TYR A 350 -13.64 -0.36 28.09
C TYR A 350 -12.80 -1.43 28.79
N GLY A 351 -12.95 -2.71 28.44
CA GLY A 351 -12.22 -3.81 29.09
C GLY A 351 -12.46 -3.89 30.61
N MET A 352 -11.84 -4.86 31.28
CA MET A 352 -11.92 -5.01 32.75
C MET A 352 -10.60 -4.71 33.48
N ASP A 353 -9.52 -4.46 32.74
CA ASP A 353 -8.19 -4.19 33.30
C ASP A 353 -7.92 -2.68 33.39
N GLY A 354 -7.11 -2.27 34.37
CA GLY A 354 -6.72 -0.86 34.54
C GLY A 354 -5.87 -0.36 33.35
N PRO A 355 -5.77 0.97 33.14
CA PRO A 355 -4.95 1.52 32.06
C PRO A 355 -3.51 1.06 32.18
N THR A 356 -2.89 0.85 31.03
CA THR A 356 -1.48 0.47 30.94
C THR A 356 -0.66 1.67 30.48
N GLY A 357 0.60 1.72 30.90
CA GLY A 357 1.49 2.83 30.57
C GLY A 357 1.90 2.88 29.10
N PRO A 358 2.53 3.98 28.65
CA PRO A 358 2.92 4.20 27.26
C PRO A 358 3.73 3.05 26.64
N LYS A 359 4.61 2.37 27.39
CA LYS A 359 5.40 1.24 26.88
C LYS A 359 4.60 -0.03 26.59
N ASN A 360 3.58 -0.34 27.41
CA ASN A 360 2.69 -1.47 27.12
C ASN A 360 1.76 -1.14 25.94
N LEU A 361 1.37 0.13 25.82
CA LEU A 361 0.64 0.66 24.66
C LEU A 361 1.48 0.57 23.37
N LEU A 362 2.82 0.70 23.43
CA LEU A 362 3.69 0.48 22.26
C LEU A 362 3.54 -0.94 21.70
N PHE A 363 3.46 -1.97 22.55
CA PHE A 363 3.35 -3.36 22.12
C PHE A 363 1.96 -3.69 21.54
N VAL A 364 0.89 -3.24 22.21
CA VAL A 364 -0.50 -3.51 21.81
C VAL A 364 -0.89 -2.73 20.54
N PHE A 365 -0.43 -1.49 20.38
CA PHE A 365 -0.77 -0.67 19.22
C PHE A 365 0.18 -0.88 18.03
N SER A 366 1.43 -1.32 18.24
CA SER A 366 2.29 -1.74 17.12
C SER A 366 1.67 -2.87 16.31
N LEU A 367 0.90 -3.76 16.96
CA LEU A 367 0.16 -4.83 16.30
C LEU A 367 -1.07 -4.31 15.54
N ARG A 368 -1.72 -3.23 16.02
CA ARG A 368 -2.93 -2.64 15.42
C ARG A 368 -2.66 -1.60 14.34
N ASP A 369 -1.58 -0.82 14.44
CA ASP A 369 -1.12 0.11 13.39
C ASP A 369 -0.82 -0.65 12.08
N GLN A 370 -0.37 -1.91 12.18
CA GLN A 370 -0.20 -2.81 11.03
C GLN A 370 -1.54 -3.33 10.48
N GLU A 371 -2.58 -3.48 11.31
CA GLU A 371 -3.92 -3.91 10.90
C GLU A 371 -4.77 -2.78 10.26
N ASP A 372 -4.64 -1.53 10.73
CA ASP A 372 -5.42 -0.39 10.22
C ASP A 372 -4.83 0.22 8.95
N SER A 373 -3.52 0.12 8.71
CA SER A 373 -2.93 0.43 7.39
C SER A 373 -3.42 -0.52 6.28
N ALA A 374 -4.01 -1.66 6.65
CA ALA A 374 -4.59 -2.63 5.72
C ALA A 374 -6.09 -2.40 5.43
N LYS A 375 -6.74 -1.40 6.05
CA LYS A 375 -8.17 -1.10 5.88
C LYS A 375 -8.39 0.30 5.28
N LEU A 376 -8.23 0.43 3.97
CA LEU A 376 -8.79 1.54 3.21
C LEU A 376 -10.26 1.20 2.88
N ASN A 377 -11.22 1.64 3.71
CA ASN A 377 -12.64 1.31 3.52
C ASN A 377 -13.34 2.32 2.59
N TRP A 378 -14.12 1.78 1.66
CA TRP A 378 -14.85 2.48 0.59
C TRP A 378 -15.99 3.41 1.04
N GLU A 379 -16.32 3.44 2.34
CA GLU A 379 -17.45 4.23 2.86
C GLU A 379 -17.10 5.69 3.19
N ASP A 380 -15.84 6.00 3.50
CA ASP A 380 -15.39 7.38 3.79
C ASP A 380 -15.34 8.26 2.52
N ALA A 381 -15.37 7.65 1.33
CA ALA A 381 -15.40 8.35 0.05
C ALA A 381 -16.77 8.98 -0.27
N LEU A 382 -17.85 8.54 0.38
CA LEU A 382 -19.23 8.92 0.04
C LEU A 382 -19.77 10.11 0.83
N LEU A 383 -19.17 10.46 1.98
CA LEU A 383 -19.58 11.64 2.76
C LEU A 383 -18.99 12.97 2.25
N PHE A 384 -18.13 12.91 1.24
CA PHE A 384 -17.31 14.02 0.77
C PHE A 384 -17.99 14.95 -0.25
N ALA A 385 -19.18 14.60 -0.74
CA ALA A 385 -19.78 15.28 -1.89
C ALA A 385 -20.69 16.49 -1.57
N ASP A 386 -21.10 16.72 -0.31
CA ASP A 386 -22.28 17.57 -0.04
C ASP A 386 -22.07 18.89 0.72
N LEU A 387 -20.84 19.34 1.03
CA LEU A 387 -20.63 20.66 1.64
C LEU A 387 -19.70 21.56 0.81
N ILE A 388 -20.29 22.16 -0.21
CA ILE A 388 -19.68 23.12 -1.16
C ILE A 388 -19.39 24.48 -0.49
N GLY A 389 -18.27 25.12 -0.83
CA GLY A 389 -18.30 26.55 -1.19
C GLY A 389 -17.41 27.57 -0.45
N TRP A 390 -16.25 27.86 -1.04
CA TRP A 390 -15.53 29.16 -1.09
C TRP A 390 -14.86 29.76 0.18
N ARG A 391 -13.52 29.88 0.17
CA ARG A 391 -12.76 31.16 0.01
C ARG A 391 -11.21 31.02 0.10
N ALA A 392 -10.56 31.79 -0.79
CA ALA A 392 -9.22 32.41 -0.77
C ALA A 392 -7.93 31.55 -0.65
N ALA A 393 -7.14 31.61 -1.74
CA ALA A 393 -5.91 30.89 -2.03
C ALA A 393 -4.75 31.12 -1.05
N ALA A 394 -4.23 30.01 -0.50
CA ALA A 394 -2.81 29.81 -0.30
C ALA A 394 -2.23 29.15 -1.57
N ALA A 395 -1.01 29.48 -1.96
CA ALA A 395 -0.38 28.92 -3.16
C ALA A 395 -0.35 27.37 -3.07
N PRO A 396 -0.76 26.64 -4.11
CA PRO A 396 -0.86 25.19 -4.05
C PRO A 396 0.53 24.56 -3.91
N ALA A 397 0.68 23.64 -2.97
CA ALA A 397 1.80 22.72 -2.94
C ALA A 397 1.86 21.96 -4.27
N ALA A 398 3.07 21.77 -4.83
CA ALA A 398 3.27 21.02 -6.06
C ALA A 398 2.68 19.61 -5.90
N LEU A 399 1.86 19.19 -6.85
CA LEU A 399 1.30 17.85 -6.84
C LEU A 399 2.36 16.83 -7.25
N PRO A 400 2.25 15.55 -6.85
CA PRO A 400 3.15 14.51 -7.31
C PRO A 400 3.31 14.49 -8.84
N ILE A 401 2.23 14.73 -9.60
CA ILE A 401 2.23 14.81 -11.07
C ILE A 401 3.17 15.88 -11.64
N ASP A 402 3.46 16.94 -10.89
CA ASP A 402 4.36 18.01 -11.30
C ASP A 402 5.84 17.58 -11.25
N THR A 403 6.12 16.36 -10.77
CA THR A 403 7.44 15.74 -10.77
C THR A 403 7.52 14.60 -11.78
N LEU A 404 8.65 14.48 -12.47
CA LEU A 404 8.94 13.35 -13.36
C LEU A 404 9.47 12.17 -12.52
N PHE A 405 8.91 10.96 -12.71
CA PHE A 405 9.47 9.76 -12.10
C PHE A 405 10.90 9.54 -12.60
N LYS A 406 11.81 9.24 -11.67
CA LYS A 406 13.17 8.83 -11.97
C LYS A 406 13.44 7.51 -11.27
N PHE A 407 14.01 6.57 -12.04
CA PHE A 407 14.55 5.35 -11.47
C PHE A 407 15.72 5.65 -10.51
N PRO A 408 15.97 4.79 -9.51
CA PRO A 408 17.09 4.97 -8.57
C PRO A 408 18.46 5.04 -9.23
N SER A 409 18.63 4.36 -10.36
CA SER A 409 19.83 4.33 -11.19
C SER A 409 19.52 4.64 -12.65
N PRO A 410 20.51 5.03 -13.46
CA PRO A 410 20.33 5.24 -14.89
C PRO A 410 19.76 3.99 -15.61
N PRO A 411 19.09 4.15 -16.77
CA PRO A 411 18.65 3.04 -17.62
C PRO A 411 19.81 2.10 -18.00
N PRO A 412 19.52 0.83 -18.39
CA PRO A 412 20.54 -0.13 -18.78
C PRO A 412 21.39 0.36 -19.94
N THR A 413 22.71 0.16 -19.85
CA THR A 413 23.60 0.25 -21.02
C THR A 413 23.41 -1.01 -21.84
N LEU A 414 22.89 -0.88 -23.06
CA LEU A 414 22.55 -2.02 -23.90
C LEU A 414 23.68 -2.38 -24.87
N PRO A 415 23.95 -3.68 -25.07
CA PRO A 415 24.85 -4.12 -26.13
C PRO A 415 24.23 -3.83 -27.52
N PRO A 416 25.06 -3.83 -28.58
CA PRO A 416 24.59 -3.63 -29.95
C PRO A 416 23.49 -4.64 -30.34
N GLY A 417 22.53 -4.16 -31.13
CA GLY A 417 21.42 -4.95 -31.66
C GLY A 417 20.70 -4.22 -32.79
N GLY A 418 19.64 -4.83 -33.32
CA GLY A 418 18.81 -4.25 -34.38
C GLY A 418 17.41 -3.94 -33.86
N GLY A 419 16.91 -2.72 -34.12
CA GLY A 419 15.51 -2.33 -33.94
C GLY A 419 15.01 -2.09 -32.51
N PHE A 420 15.55 -2.76 -31.48
CA PHE A 420 15.26 -2.46 -30.07
C PHE A 420 15.97 -1.18 -29.62
N THR A 421 15.27 -0.31 -28.88
CA THR A 421 15.79 0.96 -28.32
C THR A 421 16.25 2.03 -29.31
N THR A 422 15.76 1.96 -30.55
CA THR A 422 16.05 2.98 -31.59
C THR A 422 15.26 4.29 -31.39
N GLY A 423 14.30 4.31 -30.45
CA GLY A 423 13.33 5.40 -30.29
C GLY A 423 12.18 5.37 -31.30
N GLU A 424 12.22 4.45 -32.28
CA GLU A 424 11.28 4.41 -33.41
C GLU A 424 10.88 2.98 -33.80
N ILE A 425 9.61 2.78 -34.16
CA ILE A 425 9.09 1.48 -34.61
C ILE A 425 8.28 1.68 -35.89
N ASP A 426 8.60 0.93 -36.93
CA ASP A 426 7.87 0.95 -38.20
C ASP A 426 6.75 -0.10 -38.23
N LEU A 427 5.51 0.36 -38.32
CA LEU A 427 4.32 -0.47 -38.40
C LEU A 427 3.91 -0.84 -39.85
N GLY A 428 4.81 -0.67 -40.82
CA GLY A 428 4.59 -1.00 -42.23
C GLY A 428 4.28 0.22 -43.07
N GLY A 429 5.09 1.28 -42.90
CA GLY A 429 4.90 2.61 -43.48
C GLY A 429 4.40 3.67 -42.50
N LEU A 430 3.95 3.26 -41.30
CA LEU A 430 3.58 4.16 -40.21
C LEU A 430 4.69 4.12 -39.14
N GLN A 431 5.56 5.14 -39.14
CA GLN A 431 6.63 5.26 -38.14
C GLN A 431 6.08 5.84 -36.83
N LEU A 432 6.22 5.08 -35.74
CA LEU A 432 5.94 5.51 -34.38
C LEU A 432 7.22 5.98 -33.69
N ARG A 433 7.14 7.08 -32.94
CA ARG A 433 8.26 7.67 -32.20
C ARG A 433 7.86 8.08 -30.79
N GLN A 434 8.83 8.06 -29.89
CA GLN A 434 8.66 8.43 -28.48
C GLN A 434 8.75 9.95 -28.24
N MET A 435 9.55 10.72 -28.99
CA MET A 435 9.66 12.19 -28.84
C MET A 435 9.95 12.91 -30.19
N ALA A 436 9.61 14.20 -30.26
CA ALA A 436 9.84 15.14 -31.39
C ALA A 436 9.20 14.79 -32.75
N SER A 437 7.87 14.58 -32.76
CA SER A 437 7.07 14.37 -33.97
C SER A 437 6.06 15.51 -34.18
N SER A 438 5.68 15.76 -35.45
CA SER A 438 4.81 16.88 -35.86
C SER A 438 3.30 16.65 -35.61
N SER A 439 2.85 15.41 -35.41
CA SER A 439 1.41 15.05 -35.34
C SER A 439 1.05 14.21 -34.12
N MET A 440 0.08 14.67 -33.31
CA MET A 440 -0.45 13.95 -32.15
C MET A 440 -1.50 12.92 -32.59
N LEU A 441 -1.61 11.80 -31.85
CA LEU A 441 -2.65 10.76 -32.07
C LEU A 441 -3.72 10.74 -30.96
N GLY A 442 -3.47 11.44 -29.85
CA GLY A 442 -4.38 11.60 -28.72
C GLY A 442 -3.66 12.16 -27.49
N CYS A 443 -4.42 12.54 -26.47
CA CYS A 443 -3.88 12.99 -25.19
C CYS A 443 -3.52 11.80 -24.27
N TYR A 444 -2.57 12.06 -23.36
CA TYR A 444 -2.21 11.18 -22.26
C TYR A 444 -3.07 11.49 -21.02
N ALA A 445 -3.36 10.48 -20.19
CA ALA A 445 -3.96 10.68 -18.89
C ALA A 445 -3.33 9.75 -17.83
N GLN A 446 -3.16 10.27 -16.61
CA GLN A 446 -2.79 9.49 -15.44
C GLN A 446 -3.40 10.09 -14.17
N PRO A 447 -3.49 9.32 -13.07
CA PRO A 447 -3.77 9.86 -11.75
C PRO A 447 -2.74 10.92 -11.35
N ASN A 448 -3.18 11.94 -10.61
CA ASN A 448 -2.32 13.05 -10.17
C ASN A 448 -1.64 12.80 -8.81
N ASN A 449 -1.97 11.70 -8.14
CA ASN A 449 -1.37 11.24 -6.89
C ASN A 449 -0.08 10.43 -7.11
N GLN A 450 0.50 10.50 -8.30
CA GLN A 450 1.74 9.83 -8.67
C GLN A 450 2.59 10.71 -9.60
N PRO A 451 3.93 10.57 -9.59
CA PRO A 451 4.81 11.25 -10.54
C PRO A 451 4.46 10.95 -12.00
N LEU A 452 4.77 11.89 -12.90
CA LEU A 452 4.60 11.71 -14.34
C LEU A 452 5.52 10.57 -14.83
N PHE A 453 4.94 9.54 -15.45
CA PHE A 453 5.69 8.38 -15.94
C PHE A 453 5.14 7.80 -17.28
N GLY A 454 4.16 8.47 -17.87
CA GLY A 454 3.48 8.05 -19.08
C GLY A 454 4.28 8.08 -20.38
N LEU A 455 3.81 7.31 -21.35
CA LEU A 455 4.24 7.35 -22.74
C LEU A 455 3.01 7.49 -23.64
N VAL A 456 3.09 8.42 -24.61
CA VAL A 456 2.18 8.44 -25.77
C VAL A 456 3.02 8.36 -27.03
N ALA A 457 2.73 7.36 -27.87
CA ALA A 457 3.38 7.23 -29.16
C ALA A 457 2.90 8.36 -30.09
N LYS A 458 3.84 9.01 -30.77
CA LYS A 458 3.57 9.98 -31.84
C LYS A 458 3.99 9.39 -33.18
N THR A 459 3.64 10.04 -34.28
CA THR A 459 3.99 9.53 -35.62
C THR A 459 4.50 10.64 -36.54
N ASP A 460 5.51 10.29 -37.34
CA ASP A 460 6.09 11.13 -38.38
C ASP A 460 5.82 10.54 -39.77
N ALA A 461 4.69 9.87 -40.00
CA ALA A 461 4.33 9.50 -41.35
C ALA A 461 4.22 10.77 -42.20
N THR A 462 5.30 11.07 -42.92
CA THR A 462 5.43 12.18 -43.84
C THR A 462 4.60 11.81 -45.04
N ASP A 463 3.36 12.23 -45.03
CA ASP A 463 2.61 12.28 -46.25
C ASP A 463 3.12 13.52 -47.04
N GLN A 464 3.68 13.25 -48.22
CA GLN A 464 3.56 14.14 -49.37
C GLN A 464 2.37 13.71 -50.28
N SER A 465 1.56 12.71 -49.87
CA SER A 465 0.52 12.01 -50.66
C SER A 465 -0.89 11.83 -50.02
N GLY A 466 -1.09 12.00 -48.73
CA GLY A 466 -2.40 12.02 -48.07
C GLY A 466 -2.85 10.71 -47.42
N GLU A 467 -2.03 9.65 -47.47
CA GLU A 467 -2.60 8.30 -47.56
C GLU A 467 -2.78 7.52 -46.25
N ILE A 468 -2.00 7.76 -45.17
CA ILE A 468 -2.08 6.96 -43.92
C ILE A 468 -2.66 7.78 -42.76
N LEU A 469 -2.35 9.07 -42.69
CA LEU A 469 -2.82 9.99 -41.67
C LEU A 469 -3.62 11.11 -42.32
N LYS A 470 -4.75 11.51 -41.71
CA LYS A 470 -5.51 12.69 -42.12
C LYS A 470 -5.95 13.51 -40.93
N GLN A 471 -6.15 14.81 -41.15
CA GLN A 471 -6.82 15.65 -40.17
C GLN A 471 -8.27 15.18 -39.99
N PRO A 472 -8.85 15.27 -38.78
CA PRO A 472 -10.29 15.12 -38.60
C PRO A 472 -11.05 16.18 -39.41
N THR A 473 -12.30 15.89 -39.76
CA THR A 473 -13.19 16.85 -40.43
C THR A 473 -13.86 17.81 -39.44
N ASP A 474 -14.05 17.37 -38.20
CA ASP A 474 -14.59 18.15 -37.08
C ASP A 474 -14.26 17.46 -35.74
N TYR A 475 -14.77 18.00 -34.63
CA TYR A 475 -14.78 17.36 -33.32
C TYR A 475 -16.18 17.33 -32.72
N THR A 476 -16.51 16.21 -32.07
CA THR A 476 -17.71 16.04 -31.23
C THR A 476 -17.33 16.23 -29.77
N LEU A 477 -18.05 17.10 -29.07
CA LEU A 477 -17.86 17.30 -27.62
C LEU A 477 -18.52 16.14 -26.86
N ILE A 478 -17.75 15.42 -26.06
CA ILE A 478 -18.21 14.24 -25.30
C ILE A 478 -18.57 14.61 -23.85
N ASN A 479 -17.79 15.49 -23.23
CA ASN A 479 -18.02 15.94 -21.86
C ASN A 479 -17.37 17.32 -21.65
N SER A 480 -17.97 18.13 -20.76
CA SER A 480 -17.51 19.48 -20.43
C SER A 480 -17.55 19.82 -18.93
N GLU A 481 -17.65 18.82 -18.04
CA GLU A 481 -17.84 19.06 -16.59
C GLU A 481 -16.56 19.57 -15.90
N ALA A 482 -15.43 18.88 -16.12
CA ALA A 482 -14.15 19.23 -15.51
C ALA A 482 -13.13 19.77 -16.53
N ALA A 483 -13.24 19.29 -17.76
CA ALA A 483 -12.47 19.70 -18.93
C ALA A 483 -13.29 19.34 -20.18
N TYR A 484 -12.88 19.84 -21.35
CA TYR A 484 -13.59 19.58 -22.59
C TYR A 484 -12.95 18.40 -23.30
N PHE A 485 -13.68 17.29 -23.36
CA PHE A 485 -13.26 16.06 -24.03
C PHE A 485 -13.82 16.05 -25.46
N TRP A 486 -12.94 16.03 -26.43
CA TRP A 486 -13.27 16.08 -27.85
C TRP A 486 -12.93 14.76 -28.52
N LEU A 487 -13.93 14.17 -29.17
CA LEU A 487 -13.76 13.04 -30.07
C LEU A 487 -13.51 13.58 -31.50
N PRO A 488 -12.36 13.30 -32.12
CA PRO A 488 -12.13 13.68 -33.51
C PRO A 488 -13.10 12.94 -34.43
N THR A 489 -13.74 13.65 -35.36
CA THR A 489 -14.57 13.07 -36.42
C THR A 489 -13.65 12.64 -37.57
N PRO A 490 -13.39 11.33 -37.77
CA PRO A 490 -12.47 10.89 -38.79
C PRO A 490 -13.08 11.05 -40.20
N PRO A 491 -12.27 11.37 -41.22
CA PRO A 491 -12.69 11.26 -42.62
C PRO A 491 -13.07 9.82 -43.01
N ASP A 492 -13.79 9.66 -44.11
CA ASP A 492 -14.13 8.34 -44.67
C ASP A 492 -12.88 7.48 -44.89
N GLY A 493 -12.91 6.24 -44.38
CA GLY A 493 -11.79 5.31 -44.43
C GLY A 493 -10.71 5.52 -43.34
N PHE A 494 -10.96 6.40 -42.36
CA PHE A 494 -10.06 6.67 -41.23
C PHE A 494 -10.77 6.42 -39.89
N ARG A 495 -9.98 6.28 -38.83
CA ARG A 495 -10.41 6.07 -37.44
C ARG A 495 -9.67 7.00 -36.48
N ALA A 496 -10.33 7.38 -35.40
CA ALA A 496 -9.68 8.07 -34.28
C ALA A 496 -9.05 7.03 -33.33
N VAL A 497 -7.86 7.33 -32.81
CA VAL A 497 -7.11 6.44 -31.90
C VAL A 497 -6.86 7.05 -30.52
N GLY A 498 -7.43 8.23 -30.28
CA GLY A 498 -7.38 8.94 -29.02
C GLY A 498 -8.28 10.17 -28.99
N LEU A 499 -8.55 10.65 -27.78
CA LEU A 499 -9.30 11.88 -27.53
C LEU A 499 -8.37 13.09 -27.42
N VAL A 500 -8.92 14.28 -27.66
CA VAL A 500 -8.27 15.56 -27.38
C VAL A 500 -8.93 16.19 -26.17
N VAL A 501 -8.14 16.76 -25.26
CA VAL A 501 -8.66 17.46 -24.09
C VAL A 501 -8.20 18.91 -24.09
N THR A 502 -9.13 19.83 -23.84
CA THR A 502 -8.84 21.27 -23.72
C THR A 502 -9.37 21.84 -22.42
N ALA A 503 -8.74 22.94 -21.99
CA ALA A 503 -9.18 23.70 -20.83
C ALA A 503 -10.31 24.71 -21.16
N SER A 504 -10.52 25.02 -22.44
CA SER A 504 -11.57 25.91 -22.92
C SER A 504 -12.59 25.16 -23.78
N SER A 505 -13.79 25.75 -23.89
CA SER A 505 -14.89 25.25 -24.73
C SER A 505 -14.67 25.43 -26.23
N GLU A 506 -13.54 26.03 -26.63
CA GLU A 506 -13.19 26.21 -28.02
C GLU A 506 -12.77 24.87 -28.63
N LYS A 507 -13.32 24.59 -29.82
CA LYS A 507 -12.93 23.40 -30.59
C LYS A 507 -11.41 23.43 -30.84
N PRO A 508 -10.70 22.31 -30.64
CA PRO A 508 -9.29 22.23 -31.00
C PRO A 508 -9.09 22.49 -32.50
N PRO A 509 -7.95 23.08 -32.92
CA PRO A 509 -7.57 23.11 -34.32
C PRO A 509 -7.47 21.69 -34.93
N LEU A 510 -7.91 21.54 -36.19
CA LEU A 510 -7.92 20.24 -36.89
C LEU A 510 -6.51 19.71 -37.18
N ASP A 511 -5.52 20.58 -37.25
CA ASP A 511 -4.11 20.22 -37.49
C ASP A 511 -3.40 19.66 -36.24
N LYS A 512 -3.99 19.76 -35.04
CA LYS A 512 -3.39 19.26 -33.78
C LYS A 512 -3.30 17.74 -33.69
N ILE A 513 -4.25 17.02 -34.27
CA ILE A 513 -4.32 15.55 -34.19
C ILE A 513 -4.42 14.95 -35.60
N ARG A 514 -4.12 13.65 -35.73
CA ARG A 514 -4.38 12.88 -36.94
C ARG A 514 -5.25 11.66 -36.64
N CYS A 515 -6.20 11.42 -37.54
CA CYS A 515 -6.89 10.14 -37.68
C CYS A 515 -6.05 9.21 -38.56
N VAL A 516 -6.21 7.91 -38.35
CA VAL A 516 -5.38 6.87 -38.96
C VAL A 516 -6.22 6.07 -39.95
N ARG A 517 -5.67 5.75 -41.13
CA ARG A 517 -6.38 4.95 -42.14
C ARG A 517 -6.82 3.61 -41.53
N SER A 518 -8.06 3.21 -41.79
CA SER A 518 -8.71 2.11 -41.07
C SER A 518 -8.00 0.77 -41.18
N ASP A 519 -7.26 0.53 -42.26
CA ASP A 519 -6.46 -0.68 -42.46
C ASP A 519 -5.18 -0.72 -41.58
N PHE A 520 -4.76 0.40 -40.98
CA PHE A 520 -3.70 0.50 -39.98
C PHE A 520 -4.24 0.53 -38.54
N THR A 521 -5.51 0.19 -38.35
CA THR A 521 -6.14 0.19 -37.03
C THR A 521 -6.74 -1.17 -36.69
N ASP A 522 -6.92 -1.42 -35.39
CA ASP A 522 -7.53 -2.64 -34.85
C ASP A 522 -8.46 -2.28 -33.69
N GLU A 523 -9.29 -3.24 -33.27
CA GLU A 523 -10.24 -3.07 -32.18
C GLU A 523 -9.55 -2.78 -30.84
N ALA A 524 -10.13 -1.86 -30.08
CA ALA A 524 -9.68 -1.47 -28.76
C ALA A 524 -10.75 -1.78 -27.70
N GLU A 525 -10.32 -1.89 -26.44
CA GLU A 525 -11.18 -2.02 -25.28
C GLU A 525 -10.65 -1.17 -24.12
N THR A 526 -11.50 -0.97 -23.11
CA THR A 526 -11.13 -0.29 -21.86
C THR A 526 -10.19 -1.16 -21.02
N GLU A 527 -9.13 -0.55 -20.49
CA GLU A 527 -8.20 -1.18 -19.53
C GLU A 527 -8.60 -0.84 -18.08
N SER A 528 -7.74 -0.10 -17.37
CA SER A 528 -7.90 0.26 -15.97
C SER A 528 -8.57 1.62 -15.87
N LEU A 529 -9.37 1.77 -14.82
CA LEU A 529 -9.95 3.08 -14.48
C LEU A 529 -8.81 4.03 -14.10
N ILE A 530 -8.71 5.16 -14.80
CA ILE A 530 -7.77 6.24 -14.53
C ILE A 530 -8.41 7.27 -13.59
N TRP A 531 -9.67 7.64 -13.87
CA TRP A 531 -10.37 8.69 -13.13
C TRP A 531 -11.89 8.52 -13.26
N ARG A 532 -12.64 8.95 -12.25
CA ARG A 532 -14.11 9.08 -12.30
C ARG A 532 -14.55 10.41 -11.70
N ASN A 533 -15.65 10.97 -12.18
CA ASN A 533 -16.27 12.14 -11.53
C ASN A 533 -16.92 11.72 -10.19
N ALA A 534 -17.28 12.71 -9.37
CA ALA A 534 -17.79 12.47 -8.01
C ALA A 534 -19.06 11.61 -7.98
N ASN A 535 -19.93 11.77 -8.98
CA ASN A 535 -21.20 11.05 -9.07
C ASN A 535 -21.05 9.65 -9.69
N GLY A 536 -19.89 9.34 -10.29
CA GLY A 536 -19.59 8.06 -10.94
C GLY A 536 -20.17 7.89 -12.35
N ASP A 537 -20.90 8.88 -12.85
CA ASP A 537 -21.57 8.86 -14.16
C ASP A 537 -20.61 9.10 -15.34
N PHE A 538 -19.42 9.62 -15.09
CA PHE A 538 -18.38 9.80 -16.10
C PHE A 538 -17.05 9.20 -15.64
N ASN A 539 -16.57 8.24 -16.43
CA ASN A 539 -15.40 7.43 -16.11
C ASN A 539 -14.39 7.48 -17.26
N VAL A 540 -13.12 7.69 -16.93
CA VAL A 540 -11.97 7.73 -17.83
C VAL A 540 -11.15 6.47 -17.63
N TYR A 541 -10.89 5.73 -18.70
CA TYR A 541 -10.16 4.46 -18.67
C TYR A 541 -8.95 4.51 -19.59
N GLY A 542 -7.91 3.73 -19.29
CA GLY A 542 -6.86 3.43 -20.25
C GLY A 542 -7.43 2.74 -21.50
N LEU A 543 -6.84 2.99 -22.67
CA LEU A 543 -7.21 2.32 -23.91
C LEU A 543 -6.16 1.24 -24.25
N ARG A 544 -6.63 0.01 -24.49
CA ARG A 544 -5.74 -1.10 -24.86
C ARG A 544 -6.28 -1.91 -26.04
N PRO A 545 -5.42 -2.68 -26.73
CA PRO A 545 -5.85 -3.66 -27.72
C PRO A 545 -6.84 -4.68 -27.17
N LYS A 546 -7.85 -5.03 -27.98
CA LYS A 546 -8.78 -6.12 -27.66
C LYS A 546 -8.13 -7.49 -27.88
N THR A 547 -7.46 -7.69 -29.01
CA THR A 547 -6.68 -8.90 -29.30
C THR A 547 -5.25 -8.75 -28.74
N ARG A 548 -4.83 -9.66 -27.85
CA ARG A 548 -3.55 -9.59 -27.12
C ARG A 548 -2.84 -10.94 -27.09
N GLY A 549 -1.56 -10.92 -26.73
CA GLY A 549 -0.67 -12.09 -26.68
C GLY A 549 0.52 -11.99 -27.62
N SER A 550 1.35 -13.04 -27.64
CA SER A 550 2.62 -13.11 -28.37
C SER A 550 2.48 -12.98 -29.88
N ASN A 551 1.34 -13.35 -30.44
CA ASN A 551 1.06 -13.26 -31.88
C ASN A 551 0.18 -12.06 -32.26
N ALA A 552 -0.26 -11.26 -31.28
CA ALA A 552 -1.15 -10.13 -31.53
C ALA A 552 -0.37 -8.96 -32.15
N LYS A 553 -0.91 -8.41 -33.24
CA LYS A 553 -0.31 -7.30 -33.99
C LYS A 553 -0.78 -5.92 -33.56
N SER A 554 -1.74 -5.84 -32.65
CA SER A 554 -2.33 -4.58 -32.22
C SER A 554 -1.43 -3.82 -31.23
N VAL A 555 -1.27 -2.53 -31.44
CA VAL A 555 -0.33 -1.64 -30.74
C VAL A 555 -1.13 -0.56 -30.00
N SER A 556 -0.90 -0.44 -28.68
CA SER A 556 -1.41 0.70 -27.91
C SER A 556 -0.56 1.94 -28.15
N VAL A 557 -1.21 3.09 -28.31
CA VAL A 557 -0.57 4.41 -28.40
C VAL A 557 -0.42 5.10 -27.04
N GLY A 558 -0.88 4.48 -25.95
CA GLY A 558 -0.82 5.06 -24.60
C GLY A 558 -1.89 6.13 -24.32
N THR A 559 -2.97 6.15 -25.10
CA THR A 559 -4.10 7.07 -24.94
C THR A 559 -5.15 6.48 -23.98
N PHE A 560 -6.21 7.25 -23.74
CA PHE A 560 -7.33 6.88 -22.88
C PHE A 560 -8.67 7.00 -23.62
N THR A 561 -9.72 6.46 -23.02
CA THR A 561 -11.11 6.56 -23.48
C THR A 561 -12.05 6.89 -22.32
N VAL A 562 -13.34 7.07 -22.62
CA VAL A 562 -14.40 7.38 -21.65
C VAL A 562 -15.58 6.43 -21.82
N GLN A 563 -16.35 6.20 -20.76
CA GLN A 563 -17.55 5.35 -20.82
C GLN A 563 -18.67 6.06 -21.59
N SER A 564 -18.74 5.83 -22.90
CA SER A 564 -19.84 6.29 -23.75
C SER A 564 -20.00 5.36 -24.95
N ASN A 565 -21.24 4.99 -25.26
CA ASN A 565 -21.56 4.21 -26.46
C ASN A 565 -21.26 4.98 -27.77
N GLU A 566 -21.07 6.29 -27.68
CA GLU A 566 -20.77 7.16 -28.83
C GLU A 566 -19.27 7.25 -29.13
N VAL A 567 -18.40 6.77 -28.22
CA VAL A 567 -16.95 6.85 -28.36
C VAL A 567 -16.39 5.55 -28.96
N ALA A 568 -16.11 5.60 -30.26
CA ALA A 568 -15.47 4.51 -30.99
C ALA A 568 -14.01 4.86 -31.32
N LEU A 569 -13.09 4.41 -30.46
CA LEU A 569 -11.64 4.53 -30.69
C LEU A 569 -11.04 3.21 -31.14
N SER A 570 -9.90 3.28 -31.84
CA SER A 570 -9.15 2.12 -32.30
C SER A 570 -7.72 2.13 -31.78
N CYS A 571 -7.10 0.95 -31.69
CA CYS A 571 -5.66 0.82 -31.54
C CYS A 571 -5.00 0.79 -32.92
N LEU A 572 -3.67 0.89 -32.97
CA LEU A 572 -2.92 0.75 -34.22
C LEU A 572 -2.70 -0.72 -34.54
N LEU A 573 -2.48 -1.03 -35.81
CA LEU A 573 -2.16 -2.38 -36.30
C LEU A 573 -0.76 -2.39 -36.88
N ASN A 574 0.11 -3.26 -36.35
CA ASN A 574 1.43 -3.50 -36.93
C ASN A 574 1.32 -4.39 -38.18
N LYS A 575 1.62 -3.84 -39.36
CA LYS A 575 1.68 -4.61 -40.62
C LYS A 575 3.07 -5.18 -40.92
N SER A 576 4.10 -4.73 -40.21
CA SER A 576 5.45 -5.28 -40.26
C SER A 576 5.58 -6.54 -39.41
N SER A 577 6.81 -7.06 -39.30
CA SER A 577 7.13 -8.13 -38.37
C SER A 577 7.10 -7.63 -36.92
N ILE A 578 6.41 -8.34 -36.04
CA ILE A 578 6.38 -8.05 -34.59
C ILE A 578 7.74 -8.31 -33.92
N LEU A 579 8.66 -8.99 -34.61
CA LEU A 579 10.00 -9.30 -34.12
C LEU A 579 11.01 -8.20 -34.44
N SER A 580 10.68 -7.25 -35.31
CA SER A 580 11.62 -6.24 -35.80
C SER A 580 12.20 -5.32 -34.72
N ALA A 581 11.46 -5.10 -33.62
CA ALA A 581 11.88 -4.26 -32.50
C ALA A 581 12.16 -5.07 -31.21
N MET A 582 12.23 -6.39 -31.31
CA MET A 582 12.51 -7.26 -30.15
C MET A 582 13.99 -7.20 -29.75
N PRO A 583 14.31 -7.27 -28.46
CA PRO A 583 15.70 -7.37 -28.01
C PRO A 583 16.32 -8.71 -28.44
N ASN A 584 17.61 -8.69 -28.80
CA ASN A 584 18.40 -9.91 -28.96
C ASN A 584 18.81 -10.51 -27.60
N LEU A 585 19.41 -11.70 -27.58
CA LEU A 585 19.78 -12.38 -26.33
C LEU A 585 20.67 -11.55 -25.39
N ALA A 586 21.69 -10.88 -25.93
CA ALA A 586 22.57 -10.04 -25.12
C ALA A 586 21.82 -8.82 -24.53
N GLN A 587 20.89 -8.24 -25.28
CA GLN A 587 20.04 -7.16 -24.80
C GLN A 587 19.04 -7.65 -23.75
N ILE A 588 18.45 -8.83 -23.93
CA ILE A 588 17.58 -9.49 -22.93
C ILE A 588 18.32 -9.64 -21.61
N GLU A 589 19.54 -10.17 -21.62
CA GLU A 589 20.35 -10.34 -20.41
C GLU A 589 20.67 -9.01 -19.73
N ALA A 590 21.04 -7.98 -20.50
CA ALA A 590 21.37 -6.65 -19.96
C ALA A 590 20.14 -5.96 -19.34
N VAL A 591 19.00 -6.02 -20.02
CA VAL A 591 17.71 -5.50 -19.51
C VAL A 591 17.31 -6.25 -18.25
N PHE A 592 17.34 -7.58 -18.29
CA PHE A 592 16.94 -8.39 -17.15
C PHE A 592 17.82 -8.12 -15.94
N ARG A 593 19.16 -8.11 -16.06
CA ARG A 593 20.06 -7.80 -14.93
C ARG A 593 19.80 -6.43 -14.30
N SER A 594 19.32 -5.47 -15.07
CA SER A 594 19.05 -4.11 -14.61
C SER A 594 17.75 -4.00 -13.83
N TYR A 595 16.74 -4.81 -14.18
CA TYR A 595 15.39 -4.73 -13.60
C TYR A 595 14.97 -5.99 -12.82
N ALA A 596 15.79 -7.03 -12.77
CA ALA A 596 15.46 -8.34 -12.19
C ALA A 596 15.01 -8.23 -10.72
N PRO A 597 13.96 -8.96 -10.33
CA PRO A 597 13.45 -8.91 -8.97
C PRO A 597 14.41 -9.51 -7.94
N PHE A 598 14.34 -9.00 -6.72
CA PHE A 598 14.64 -9.76 -5.51
C PHE A 598 13.35 -10.38 -4.99
N ILE A 599 13.32 -11.70 -4.80
CA ILE A 599 12.15 -12.40 -4.26
C ILE A 599 12.41 -12.74 -2.81
N TYR A 600 11.70 -12.11 -1.88
CA TYR A 600 11.76 -12.43 -0.47
C TYR A 600 10.74 -13.50 -0.11
N PHE A 601 11.17 -14.46 0.70
CA PHE A 601 10.31 -15.49 1.27
C PHE A 601 9.95 -15.12 2.70
N HIS A 602 8.74 -15.49 3.12
CA HIS A 602 8.29 -15.28 4.50
C HIS A 602 9.27 -15.93 5.51
N PRO A 603 9.58 -15.34 6.67
CA PRO A 603 10.50 -15.91 7.66
C PRO A 603 10.18 -17.34 8.11
N ASP A 604 8.89 -17.69 8.13
CA ASP A 604 8.40 -19.02 8.48
C ASP A 604 8.33 -20.00 7.29
N GLU A 605 8.79 -19.59 6.10
CA GLU A 605 8.77 -20.44 4.92
C GLU A 605 9.74 -21.62 5.07
N ILE A 606 9.25 -22.82 4.77
CA ILE A 606 10.02 -24.07 4.82
C ILE A 606 10.09 -24.77 3.46
N TYR A 607 9.27 -24.35 2.49
CA TYR A 607 9.22 -24.87 1.13
C TYR A 607 9.81 -23.84 0.18
N LEU A 608 11.14 -23.86 0.04
CA LEU A 608 11.87 -22.90 -0.77
C LEU A 608 11.92 -23.34 -2.24
N PRO A 609 12.23 -22.44 -3.19
CA PRO A 609 12.39 -22.83 -4.59
C PRO A 609 13.65 -23.69 -4.81
N SER A 610 13.74 -24.31 -5.98
CA SER A 610 14.95 -24.99 -6.46
C SER A 610 15.07 -24.84 -7.98
N SER A 611 16.22 -25.23 -8.55
CA SER A 611 16.25 -25.47 -9.99
C SER A 611 15.52 -26.77 -10.33
N VAL A 612 15.00 -26.86 -11.56
CA VAL A 612 14.41 -28.08 -12.12
C VAL A 612 15.43 -29.22 -12.16
N ASN A 613 16.69 -28.91 -12.54
CA ASN A 613 17.75 -29.92 -12.58
C ASN A 613 18.06 -30.50 -11.20
N TRP A 614 18.08 -29.65 -10.16
CA TRP A 614 18.23 -30.14 -8.79
C TRP A 614 17.05 -31.04 -8.40
N TYR A 615 15.83 -30.63 -8.70
CA TYR A 615 14.63 -31.41 -8.41
C TYR A 615 14.68 -32.81 -9.04
N PHE A 616 14.96 -32.92 -10.33
CA PHE A 616 15.07 -34.23 -11.01
C PHE A 616 16.26 -35.06 -10.51
N SER A 617 17.41 -34.44 -10.29
CA SER A 617 18.61 -35.12 -9.77
C SER A 617 18.36 -35.75 -8.39
N ASN A 618 17.43 -35.22 -7.60
CA ASN A 618 17.08 -35.73 -6.28
C ASN A 618 15.99 -36.81 -6.27
N GLY A 619 15.74 -37.47 -7.42
CA GLY A 619 15.04 -38.75 -7.48
C GLY A 619 13.54 -38.66 -7.75
N VAL A 620 13.10 -37.59 -8.43
CA VAL A 620 11.74 -37.43 -8.93
C VAL A 620 11.39 -38.55 -9.91
N LEU A 621 10.13 -38.96 -9.87
CA LEU A 621 9.62 -40.12 -10.59
C LEU A 621 8.52 -39.69 -11.58
N LEU A 622 8.58 -40.26 -12.78
CA LEU A 622 7.53 -40.21 -13.79
C LEU A 622 6.63 -41.43 -13.63
N TYR A 623 5.35 -41.16 -13.40
CA TYR A 623 4.30 -42.16 -13.33
C TYR A 623 3.52 -42.19 -14.63
N LYS A 624 3.00 -43.37 -14.97
CA LYS A 624 2.14 -43.63 -16.12
C LYS A 624 0.87 -44.33 -15.66
N LYS A 625 -0.27 -43.85 -16.15
CA LYS A 625 -1.58 -44.43 -15.85
C LYS A 625 -1.65 -45.90 -16.31
N GLY A 626 -2.01 -46.80 -15.40
CA GLY A 626 -2.04 -48.25 -15.62
C GLY A 626 -0.72 -48.99 -15.37
N GLU A 627 0.36 -48.27 -15.07
CA GLU A 627 1.70 -48.82 -14.75
C GLU A 627 2.26 -48.19 -13.45
N GLU A 628 1.38 -47.81 -12.51
CA GLU A 628 1.75 -47.00 -11.33
C GLU A 628 2.72 -47.70 -10.38
N SER A 629 2.81 -49.03 -10.42
CA SER A 629 3.74 -49.83 -9.61
C SER A 629 5.18 -49.81 -10.14
N ASN A 630 5.41 -49.28 -11.34
CA ASN A 630 6.72 -49.23 -11.99
C ASN A 630 7.08 -47.81 -12.50
N PRO A 631 7.18 -46.81 -11.61
CA PRO A 631 7.55 -45.46 -12.02
C PRO A 631 9.02 -45.39 -12.46
N VAL A 632 9.31 -44.49 -13.40
CA VAL A 632 10.65 -44.32 -13.98
C VAL A 632 11.30 -43.05 -13.41
N ARG A 633 12.59 -43.10 -13.08
CA ARG A 633 13.31 -41.90 -12.63
C ARG A 633 13.42 -40.88 -13.76
N VAL A 634 13.19 -39.60 -13.45
CA VAL A 634 13.37 -38.51 -14.41
C VAL A 634 14.85 -38.20 -14.55
N GLU A 635 15.33 -38.07 -15.79
CA GLU A 635 16.70 -37.66 -16.07
C GLU A 635 16.92 -36.19 -15.64
N PRO A 636 18.15 -35.78 -15.26
CA PRO A 636 18.40 -34.44 -14.72
C PRO A 636 17.93 -33.26 -15.57
N ASP A 637 17.87 -33.42 -16.90
CA ASP A 637 17.39 -32.40 -17.85
C ASP A 637 15.93 -32.61 -18.31
N GLY A 638 15.29 -33.70 -17.85
CA GLY A 638 13.96 -34.11 -18.26
C GLY A 638 13.89 -34.72 -19.66
N SER A 639 15.01 -35.13 -20.27
CA SER A 639 15.06 -35.70 -21.62
C SER A 639 14.24 -36.97 -21.84
N ASN A 640 13.93 -37.71 -20.77
CA ASN A 640 13.08 -38.90 -20.82
C ASN A 640 11.59 -38.61 -20.54
N LEU A 641 11.19 -37.36 -20.42
CA LEU A 641 9.79 -36.96 -20.29
C LEU A 641 9.08 -37.01 -21.65
N PRO A 642 7.78 -37.35 -21.72
CA PRO A 642 7.03 -37.30 -22.96
C PRO A 642 6.85 -35.84 -23.42
N HIS A 643 7.29 -35.53 -24.65
CA HIS A 643 7.25 -34.19 -25.22
C HIS A 643 5.91 -33.86 -25.90
N GLY A 644 5.47 -32.59 -25.83
CA GLY A 644 4.33 -32.06 -26.58
C GLY A 644 2.96 -32.64 -26.19
N GLY A 645 1.92 -32.40 -27.00
CA GLY A 645 0.57 -32.91 -26.78
C GLY A 645 -0.27 -32.08 -25.79
N SER A 646 -1.32 -32.68 -25.24
CA SER A 646 -2.17 -32.07 -24.21
C SER A 646 -2.03 -32.78 -22.86
N ASN A 647 -2.49 -32.14 -21.79
CA ASN A 647 -2.64 -32.81 -20.49
C ASN A 647 -3.81 -33.81 -20.56
N ASP A 648 -3.52 -35.03 -21.00
CA ASP A 648 -4.46 -36.15 -21.17
C ASP A 648 -4.58 -37.03 -19.90
N GLY A 649 -3.86 -36.68 -18.83
CA GLY A 649 -3.83 -37.44 -17.58
C GLY A 649 -3.11 -38.79 -17.70
N SER A 650 -2.36 -39.04 -18.77
CA SER A 650 -1.63 -40.30 -18.97
C SER A 650 -0.33 -40.41 -18.16
N TYR A 651 0.28 -39.26 -17.82
CA TYR A 651 1.52 -39.17 -17.03
C TYR A 651 1.43 -38.10 -15.95
N TRP A 652 2.18 -38.28 -14.85
CA TRP A 652 2.42 -37.23 -13.86
C TRP A 652 3.78 -37.42 -13.18
N LEU A 653 4.32 -36.35 -12.61
CA LEU A 653 5.50 -36.40 -11.75
C LEU A 653 5.08 -36.56 -10.28
N ASP A 654 5.92 -37.23 -9.49
CA ASP A 654 5.80 -37.23 -8.03
C ASP A 654 7.18 -37.33 -7.36
N LEU A 655 7.20 -37.07 -6.07
CA LEU A 655 8.38 -37.14 -5.21
C LEU A 655 8.95 -38.56 -5.14
N PRO A 656 10.23 -38.70 -4.71
CA PRO A 656 10.84 -40.00 -4.44
C PRO A 656 9.99 -40.86 -3.48
N ILE A 657 9.98 -42.18 -3.65
CA ILE A 657 9.24 -43.12 -2.79
C ILE A 657 9.75 -43.08 -1.33
N GLU A 658 11.06 -42.89 -1.14
CA GLU A 658 11.68 -42.82 0.19
C GLU A 658 11.22 -41.57 0.95
N ALA A 659 10.42 -41.74 1.99
CA ALA A 659 9.79 -40.65 2.74
C ALA A 659 10.78 -39.58 3.28
N VAL A 660 11.97 -39.99 3.71
CA VAL A 660 13.02 -39.06 4.17
C VAL A 660 13.46 -38.17 3.01
N ARG A 661 13.83 -38.78 1.88
CA ARG A 661 14.23 -38.05 0.67
C ARG A 661 13.09 -37.19 0.12
N ALA A 662 11.86 -37.69 0.11
CA ALA A 662 10.69 -36.92 -0.30
C ALA A 662 10.51 -35.65 0.54
N ASN A 663 10.69 -35.75 1.86
CA ASN A 663 10.57 -34.59 2.75
C ASN A 663 11.74 -33.61 2.61
N GLU A 664 12.94 -34.07 2.24
CA GLU A 664 14.06 -33.20 1.90
C GLU A 664 13.82 -32.47 0.57
N VAL A 665 13.35 -33.18 -0.46
CA VAL A 665 13.04 -32.60 -1.78
C VAL A 665 11.95 -31.53 -1.67
N LYS A 666 10.91 -31.75 -0.85
CA LYS A 666 9.84 -30.77 -0.63
C LYS A 666 10.36 -29.42 -0.13
N LYS A 667 11.38 -29.40 0.73
CA LYS A 667 11.93 -28.15 1.28
C LYS A 667 12.60 -27.28 0.22
N GLY A 668 12.91 -27.87 -0.94
CA GLY A 668 13.67 -27.22 -1.99
C GLY A 668 15.10 -26.88 -1.59
N ASN A 669 15.73 -26.05 -2.43
CA ASN A 669 17.13 -25.70 -2.27
C ASN A 669 17.37 -24.33 -2.90
N LEU A 670 17.24 -23.29 -2.06
CA LEU A 670 17.37 -21.89 -2.46
C LEU A 670 18.72 -21.59 -3.13
N GLU A 671 19.80 -22.27 -2.72
CA GLU A 671 21.12 -22.10 -3.33
C GLU A 671 21.11 -22.54 -4.80
N SER A 672 20.45 -23.64 -5.13
CA SER A 672 20.29 -24.15 -6.50
C SER A 672 19.24 -23.40 -7.31
N ALA A 673 18.39 -22.59 -6.68
CA ALA A 673 17.25 -21.95 -7.33
C ALA A 673 17.69 -21.05 -8.49
N GLU A 674 16.88 -21.04 -9.54
CA GLU A 674 17.16 -20.34 -10.78
C GLU A 674 15.87 -19.75 -11.36
N ALA A 675 15.98 -18.55 -11.92
CA ALA A 675 14.87 -17.92 -12.65
C ALA A 675 14.86 -18.36 -14.11
N TYR A 676 13.71 -18.84 -14.60
CA TYR A 676 13.54 -19.28 -15.98
C TYR A 676 12.80 -18.23 -16.79
N LEU A 677 13.46 -17.65 -17.80
CA LEU A 677 12.93 -16.53 -18.55
C LEU A 677 12.24 -16.99 -19.83
N HIS A 678 10.98 -16.58 -19.99
CA HIS A 678 10.27 -16.61 -21.27
C HIS A 678 10.09 -15.17 -21.77
N VAL A 679 10.62 -14.89 -22.95
CA VAL A 679 10.63 -13.55 -23.54
C VAL A 679 9.77 -13.54 -24.80
N LYS A 680 8.70 -12.74 -24.78
CA LYS A 680 7.72 -12.68 -25.87
C LYS A 680 7.41 -11.24 -26.31
N PRO A 681 7.15 -11.01 -27.61
CA PRO A 681 6.61 -9.74 -28.06
C PRO A 681 5.21 -9.54 -27.49
N VAL A 682 4.86 -8.29 -27.18
CA VAL A 682 3.51 -7.88 -26.82
C VAL A 682 3.18 -6.54 -27.45
N LEU A 683 1.90 -6.15 -27.44
CA LEU A 683 1.45 -4.88 -27.99
C LEU A 683 1.95 -4.66 -29.42
N GLY A 684 1.80 -5.68 -30.28
CA GLY A 684 2.23 -5.63 -31.68
C GLY A 684 3.73 -5.48 -31.87
N GLY A 685 4.56 -5.88 -30.90
CA GLY A 685 6.03 -5.75 -30.95
C GLY A 685 6.55 -4.40 -30.45
N SER A 686 5.67 -3.52 -29.95
CA SER A 686 6.08 -2.26 -29.30
C SER A 686 6.51 -2.43 -27.84
N GLY A 687 6.22 -3.58 -27.24
CA GLY A 687 6.73 -3.98 -25.95
C GLY A 687 7.22 -5.43 -25.96
N THR A 688 8.00 -5.75 -24.94
CA THR A 688 8.50 -7.09 -24.65
C THR A 688 8.11 -7.45 -23.23
N ASP A 689 7.43 -8.57 -23.07
CA ASP A 689 7.19 -9.17 -21.77
C ASP A 689 8.28 -10.19 -21.48
N ILE A 690 8.94 -10.05 -20.32
CA ILE A 690 9.87 -11.03 -19.76
C ILE A 690 9.17 -11.69 -18.57
N GLN A 691 8.67 -12.91 -18.78
CA GLN A 691 8.11 -13.73 -17.70
C GLN A 691 9.25 -14.41 -16.95
N VAL A 692 9.27 -14.23 -15.64
CA VAL A 692 10.28 -14.75 -14.71
C VAL A 692 9.63 -15.89 -13.92
N TRP A 693 9.88 -17.11 -14.33
CA TRP A 693 9.31 -18.31 -13.71
C TRP A 693 10.22 -18.83 -12.59
N ILE A 694 9.60 -19.21 -11.48
CA ILE A 694 10.25 -19.75 -10.29
C ILE A 694 9.59 -21.08 -9.97
N PHE A 695 10.43 -22.11 -9.82
CA PHE A 695 9.98 -23.46 -9.55
C PHE A 695 10.10 -23.81 -8.06
N TYR A 696 9.02 -24.36 -7.50
CA TYR A 696 8.98 -24.89 -6.15
C TYR A 696 8.70 -26.38 -6.21
N PRO A 697 9.58 -27.25 -5.65
CA PRO A 697 9.31 -28.68 -5.57
C PRO A 697 7.99 -29.02 -4.88
N PHE A 698 7.54 -28.17 -3.96
CA PHE A 698 6.31 -28.36 -3.22
C PHE A 698 5.69 -27.02 -2.80
N ASN A 699 4.38 -26.91 -2.91
CA ASN A 699 3.56 -25.86 -2.35
C ASN A 699 2.94 -26.35 -1.03
N GLY A 700 3.06 -25.56 0.03
CA GLY A 700 2.58 -25.89 1.36
C GLY A 700 1.05 -25.82 1.52
N PRO A 701 0.52 -26.20 2.69
CA PRO A 701 -0.92 -26.13 2.93
C PRO A 701 -1.42 -24.70 3.09
N ALA A 702 -2.63 -24.44 2.60
CA ALA A 702 -3.27 -23.13 2.69
C ALA A 702 -3.72 -22.82 4.13
N THR A 703 -3.74 -21.53 4.45
CA THR A 703 -4.30 -20.99 5.70
C THR A 703 -5.47 -20.08 5.39
N ALA A 704 -6.52 -20.12 6.20
CA ALA A 704 -7.67 -19.23 6.08
C ALA A 704 -7.79 -18.31 7.29
N LYS A 705 -8.49 -17.19 7.10
CA LYS A 705 -9.01 -16.31 8.16
C LYS A 705 -10.53 -16.34 8.13
N VAL A 706 -11.17 -16.39 9.30
CA VAL A 706 -12.64 -16.30 9.44
C VAL A 706 -12.99 -15.46 10.67
N GLY A 707 -13.51 -14.25 10.42
CA GLY A 707 -13.90 -13.30 11.44
C GLY A 707 -12.72 -12.93 12.36
N ILE A 708 -12.87 -13.20 13.65
CA ILE A 708 -11.85 -12.99 14.68
C ILE A 708 -10.79 -14.11 14.73
N VAL A 709 -11.00 -15.23 14.03
CA VAL A 709 -10.04 -16.35 14.00
C VAL A 709 -9.07 -16.10 12.85
N ASP A 710 -7.87 -15.66 13.21
CA ASP A 710 -6.92 -15.07 12.27
C ASP A 710 -6.14 -16.07 11.41
N LYS A 711 -5.89 -17.28 11.94
CA LYS A 711 -5.15 -18.36 11.28
C LYS A 711 -5.83 -19.71 11.50
N ILE A 712 -6.45 -20.23 10.45
CA ILE A 712 -7.08 -21.56 10.40
C ILE A 712 -6.29 -22.39 9.38
N PRO A 713 -5.44 -23.33 9.84
CA PRO A 713 -4.75 -24.25 8.94
C PRO A 713 -5.77 -25.14 8.22
N LEU A 714 -5.71 -25.22 6.88
CA LEU A 714 -6.65 -26.02 6.10
C LEU A 714 -6.18 -27.48 5.90
N GLY A 715 -5.35 -28.00 6.81
CA GLY A 715 -4.84 -29.36 6.74
C GLY A 715 -3.95 -29.56 5.53
N LYS A 716 -4.38 -30.38 4.56
CA LYS A 716 -3.64 -30.66 3.30
C LYS A 716 -4.14 -29.84 2.10
N ILE A 717 -5.22 -29.10 2.26
CA ILE A 717 -5.85 -28.30 1.20
C ILE A 717 -4.83 -27.26 0.70
N GLY A 718 -4.74 -27.13 -0.63
CA GLY A 718 -3.80 -26.24 -1.31
C GLY A 718 -2.37 -26.72 -1.44
N SER A 719 -2.02 -27.89 -0.88
CA SER A 719 -0.66 -28.42 -1.02
C SER A 719 -0.50 -29.31 -2.25
N HIS A 720 0.54 -29.07 -3.05
CA HIS A 720 0.82 -29.83 -4.28
C HIS A 720 2.31 -29.93 -4.58
N VAL A 721 2.67 -30.93 -5.39
CA VAL A 721 4.04 -31.18 -5.85
C VAL A 721 4.27 -30.47 -7.18
N GLY A 722 5.45 -29.88 -7.36
CA GLY A 722 5.90 -29.31 -8.63
C GLY A 722 5.16 -28.04 -9.04
N ASP A 723 5.31 -26.99 -8.25
CA ASP A 723 4.61 -25.72 -8.40
C ASP A 723 5.40 -24.67 -9.18
N TRP A 724 4.69 -23.82 -9.91
CA TRP A 724 5.25 -22.83 -10.82
C TRP A 724 4.59 -21.48 -10.62
N GLU A 725 5.36 -20.51 -10.15
CA GLU A 725 4.95 -19.12 -9.95
C GLU A 725 5.73 -18.20 -10.88
N HIS A 726 5.18 -17.02 -11.19
CA HIS A 726 5.86 -16.06 -12.05
C HIS A 726 5.61 -14.59 -11.69
N VAL A 727 6.53 -13.74 -12.15
CA VAL A 727 6.29 -12.30 -12.32
C VAL A 727 6.63 -11.91 -13.75
N THR A 728 5.96 -10.91 -14.31
CA THR A 728 6.20 -10.49 -15.71
C THR A 728 6.60 -9.03 -15.79
N LEU A 729 7.77 -8.75 -16.37
CA LEU A 729 8.24 -7.39 -16.63
C LEU A 729 7.76 -6.96 -18.01
N ARG A 730 7.08 -5.80 -18.11
CA ARG A 730 6.74 -5.19 -19.40
C ARG A 730 7.74 -4.10 -19.75
N ILE A 731 8.57 -4.36 -20.75
CA ILE A 731 9.62 -3.49 -21.25
C ILE A 731 9.14 -2.77 -22.51
N SER A 732 9.45 -1.48 -22.64
CA SER A 732 9.16 -0.73 -23.85
C SER A 732 10.26 -0.92 -24.89
N ASN A 733 9.88 -1.24 -26.12
CA ASN A 733 10.87 -1.48 -27.19
C ASN A 733 11.44 -0.20 -27.79
N PHE A 734 10.87 0.96 -27.46
CA PHE A 734 11.36 2.26 -27.88
C PHE A 734 12.64 2.69 -27.16
N ASP A 735 12.73 2.41 -25.85
CA ASP A 735 13.79 2.93 -24.96
C ASP A 735 14.35 1.91 -23.97
N GLY A 736 13.81 0.68 -23.93
CA GLY A 736 14.27 -0.36 -23.02
C GLY A 736 13.89 -0.12 -21.56
N ILE A 737 12.95 0.81 -21.30
CA ILE A 737 12.51 1.16 -19.95
C ILE A 737 11.42 0.20 -19.47
N LEU A 738 11.55 -0.25 -18.21
CA LEU A 738 10.51 -1.00 -17.51
C LEU A 738 9.27 -0.12 -17.29
N ARG A 739 8.11 -0.52 -17.81
CA ARG A 739 6.87 0.25 -17.67
C ARG A 739 6.03 -0.21 -16.48
N ARG A 740 5.89 -1.52 -16.31
CA ARG A 740 5.08 -2.12 -15.25
C ARG A 740 5.48 -3.58 -15.03
N VAL A 741 5.15 -4.10 -13.86
CA VAL A 741 5.38 -5.50 -13.48
C VAL A 741 4.05 -6.15 -13.13
N TYR A 742 3.81 -7.35 -13.64
CA TYR A 742 2.72 -8.21 -13.23
C TYR A 742 3.18 -9.13 -12.11
N PHE A 743 2.43 -9.11 -11.02
CA PHE A 743 2.61 -9.99 -9.87
C PHE A 743 1.53 -11.08 -9.93
N ALA A 744 1.93 -12.35 -10.13
CA ALA A 744 0.97 -13.44 -10.23
C ALA A 744 0.44 -13.82 -8.84
N GLU A 745 -0.89 -13.83 -8.73
CA GLU A 745 -1.64 -14.13 -7.52
C GLU A 745 -2.61 -15.27 -7.84
N HIS A 746 -2.20 -16.51 -7.56
CA HIS A 746 -3.01 -17.71 -7.79
C HIS A 746 -3.47 -17.83 -9.26
N SER A 747 -4.77 -17.76 -9.53
CA SER A 747 -5.36 -17.89 -10.88
C SER A 747 -5.42 -16.57 -11.67
N GLY A 748 -4.90 -15.49 -11.10
CA GLY A 748 -4.83 -14.15 -11.69
C GLY A 748 -3.60 -13.38 -11.19
N GLY A 749 -3.73 -12.07 -11.01
CA GLY A 749 -2.63 -11.22 -10.56
C GLY A 749 -2.90 -9.75 -10.80
N ARG A 750 -1.85 -8.94 -10.66
CA ARG A 750 -1.98 -7.47 -10.75
C ARG A 750 -0.79 -6.83 -11.43
N TRP A 751 -1.08 -5.96 -12.39
CA TRP A 751 -0.11 -5.01 -12.94
C TRP A 751 0.14 -3.84 -11.97
N VAL A 752 1.41 -3.56 -11.73
CA VAL A 752 1.89 -2.44 -10.91
C VAL A 752 2.85 -1.59 -11.75
N ASP A 753 2.57 -0.29 -11.87
CA ASP A 753 3.41 0.65 -12.59
C ASP A 753 4.81 0.74 -11.98
N ALA A 754 5.85 0.91 -12.79
CA ALA A 754 7.23 0.96 -12.29
C ALA A 754 7.46 2.09 -11.27
N SER A 755 6.69 3.17 -11.35
CA SER A 755 6.73 4.29 -10.40
C SER A 755 6.21 3.96 -8.99
N LYS A 756 5.57 2.80 -8.81
CA LYS A 756 5.02 2.31 -7.54
C LYS A 756 5.77 1.11 -6.98
N LEU A 757 6.82 0.65 -7.66
CA LEU A 757 7.60 -0.50 -7.22
C LEU A 757 8.52 -0.12 -6.06
N GLU A 758 8.70 -1.06 -5.15
CA GLU A 758 9.76 -1.01 -4.16
C GLU A 758 11.08 -1.41 -4.83
N PHE A 759 12.07 -0.50 -4.85
CA PHE A 759 13.41 -0.77 -5.35
C PHE A 759 14.36 -1.10 -4.20
N SER A 760 15.29 -2.02 -4.43
CA SER A 760 16.24 -2.46 -3.40
C SER A 760 17.69 -2.30 -3.85
N ARG A 761 18.58 -2.15 -2.85
CA ARG A 761 20.04 -2.04 -3.02
C ARG A 761 20.52 -0.91 -3.95
N GLY A 762 19.75 0.18 -4.03
CA GLY A 762 20.13 1.40 -4.77
C GLY A 762 20.12 1.29 -6.30
N GLY A 763 19.68 0.14 -6.85
CA GLY A 763 19.57 -0.09 -8.29
C GLY A 763 18.14 -0.03 -8.82
N ASN A 764 17.96 -0.32 -10.11
CA ASN A 764 16.63 -0.38 -10.77
C ASN A 764 15.92 -1.72 -10.58
N ARG A 765 16.43 -2.54 -9.66
CA ARG A 765 15.91 -3.86 -9.34
C ARG A 765 14.83 -3.76 -8.28
N PHE A 766 13.66 -4.30 -8.59
CA PHE A 766 12.49 -4.22 -7.73
C PHE A 766 12.38 -5.42 -6.78
N VAL A 767 11.45 -5.34 -5.85
CA VAL A 767 11.17 -6.37 -4.85
C VAL A 767 9.85 -7.07 -5.16
N GLY A 768 9.83 -8.41 -5.04
CA GLY A 768 8.63 -9.22 -4.94
C GLY A 768 8.64 -10.03 -3.65
N TYR A 769 7.45 -10.27 -3.11
CA TYR A 769 7.27 -11.02 -1.87
C TYR A 769 6.45 -12.28 -2.14
N SER A 770 7.05 -13.45 -1.92
CA SER A 770 6.37 -14.74 -2.06
C SER A 770 5.59 -15.05 -0.78
N SER A 771 4.32 -15.42 -0.92
CA SER A 771 3.46 -15.73 0.23
C SER A 771 3.83 -17.06 0.88
N LEU A 772 3.74 -17.10 2.21
CA LEU A 772 3.96 -18.29 3.02
C LEU A 772 3.10 -19.47 2.52
N ASN A 773 3.74 -20.61 2.29
CA ASN A 773 3.22 -21.88 1.78
C ASN A 773 2.64 -21.83 0.36
N GLY A 774 1.94 -20.77 -0.03
CA GLY A 774 1.19 -20.67 -1.29
C GLY A 774 1.95 -20.02 -2.45
N HIS A 775 3.13 -19.47 -2.18
CA HIS A 775 4.11 -18.89 -3.12
C HIS A 775 3.68 -17.79 -4.11
N ALA A 776 2.39 -17.46 -4.20
CA ALA A 776 1.88 -16.29 -4.91
C ALA A 776 2.72 -15.05 -4.59
N THR A 777 3.04 -14.26 -5.61
CA THR A 777 4.01 -13.16 -5.49
C THR A 777 3.28 -11.82 -5.44
N TYR A 778 3.69 -10.95 -4.51
CA TYR A 778 3.07 -9.66 -4.27
C TYR A 778 4.10 -8.51 -4.32
N ALA A 779 3.63 -7.32 -4.69
CA ALA A 779 4.47 -6.12 -4.79
C ALA A 779 4.86 -5.50 -3.42
N ALA A 780 4.17 -5.90 -2.35
CA ALA A 780 4.39 -5.41 -0.99
C ALA A 780 4.27 -6.56 0.02
N ALA A 781 4.96 -6.44 1.15
CA ALA A 781 4.78 -7.35 2.26
C ALA A 781 3.49 -7.02 3.05
N GLY A 782 2.96 -7.99 3.78
CA GLY A 782 1.73 -7.88 4.55
C GLY A 782 0.84 -9.10 4.41
N VAL A 783 -0.44 -8.94 4.75
CA VAL A 783 -1.42 -10.03 4.68
C VAL A 783 -2.43 -9.71 3.60
N VAL A 784 -2.51 -10.56 2.57
CA VAL A 784 -3.52 -10.45 1.52
C VAL A 784 -4.56 -11.55 1.70
N LEU A 785 -5.80 -11.14 2.00
CA LEU A 785 -6.94 -12.05 2.04
C LEU A 785 -7.53 -12.19 0.64
N GLN A 786 -7.43 -13.39 0.07
CA GLN A 786 -8.11 -13.72 -1.18
C GLN A 786 -9.62 -13.58 -0.97
N ARG A 787 -10.30 -12.84 -1.86
CA ARG A 787 -11.72 -12.44 -1.85
C ARG A 787 -12.11 -11.27 -0.90
N GLY A 788 -11.21 -10.79 -0.04
CA GLY A 788 -11.44 -9.63 0.83
C GLY A 788 -12.49 -9.82 1.94
N GLY A 789 -12.71 -8.79 2.76
CA GLY A 789 -13.70 -8.81 3.85
C GLY A 789 -13.21 -9.50 5.12
N SER A 790 -14.15 -10.09 5.89
CA SER A 790 -13.83 -10.71 7.19
C SER A 790 -13.40 -12.18 7.09
N ALA A 791 -13.39 -12.80 5.91
CA ALA A 791 -13.06 -14.21 5.76
C ALA A 791 -12.50 -14.54 4.36
N GLY A 792 -11.44 -15.35 4.28
CA GLY A 792 -10.79 -15.70 3.00
C GLY A 792 -9.50 -16.50 3.19
N ILE A 793 -8.89 -16.95 2.07
CA ILE A 793 -7.54 -17.54 2.10
C ILE A 793 -6.53 -16.44 2.43
N ARG A 794 -5.62 -16.77 3.33
CA ARG A 794 -4.64 -15.85 3.88
C ARG A 794 -3.30 -16.07 3.19
N ASN A 795 -2.80 -15.02 2.54
CA ASN A 795 -1.46 -14.98 1.95
C ASN A 795 -0.60 -14.04 2.80
N ASP A 796 0.24 -14.62 3.65
CA ASP A 796 1.18 -13.87 4.48
C ASP A 796 2.49 -13.65 3.72
N THR A 797 2.87 -12.41 3.51
CA THR A 797 4.15 -12.01 2.92
C THR A 797 4.95 -11.18 3.91
N ALA A 798 6.26 -11.40 3.98
CA ALA A 798 7.14 -10.65 4.87
C ALA A 798 8.56 -10.59 4.27
N ARG A 799 9.31 -9.54 4.60
CA ARG A 799 10.73 -9.50 4.30
C ARG A 799 11.49 -10.41 5.27
N SER A 800 12.45 -11.17 4.78
CA SER A 800 13.34 -11.99 5.60
C SER A 800 14.77 -12.01 5.06
N ALA A 801 15.67 -12.73 5.73
CA ALA A 801 16.99 -13.03 5.20
C ALA A 801 16.95 -14.06 4.05
N MET A 802 15.85 -14.80 3.90
CA MET A 802 15.64 -15.71 2.78
C MET A 802 15.19 -14.91 1.56
N VAL A 803 16.15 -14.67 0.65
CA VAL A 803 15.93 -13.89 -0.55
C VAL A 803 16.61 -14.57 -1.74
N MET A 804 15.89 -14.65 -2.86
CA MET A 804 16.42 -15.07 -4.15
C MET A 804 16.81 -13.85 -4.97
N ASP A 805 18.10 -13.75 -5.31
CA ASP A 805 18.60 -12.82 -6.31
C ASP A 805 18.44 -13.44 -7.71
N THR A 806 17.37 -13.08 -8.41
CA THR A 806 17.08 -13.66 -9.74
C THR A 806 18.06 -13.22 -10.82
N ALA A 807 18.78 -12.11 -10.64
CA ALA A 807 19.82 -11.67 -11.58
C ALA A 807 21.12 -12.48 -11.43
N ALA A 808 21.35 -13.07 -10.25
CA ALA A 808 22.55 -13.86 -10.00
C ALA A 808 22.52 -15.19 -10.75
N ARG A 809 21.34 -15.82 -10.88
CA ARG A 809 21.14 -17.12 -11.53
C ARG A 809 19.83 -17.13 -12.32
N PHE A 810 19.94 -17.08 -13.65
CA PHE A 810 18.81 -17.22 -14.56
C PHE A 810 19.23 -17.90 -15.86
N THR A 811 18.24 -18.53 -16.52
CA THR A 811 18.38 -19.09 -17.86
C THR A 811 17.23 -18.59 -18.73
N VAL A 812 17.53 -18.12 -19.94
CA VAL A 812 16.51 -17.86 -20.96
C VAL A 812 16.10 -19.21 -21.55
N VAL A 813 14.88 -19.64 -21.26
CA VAL A 813 14.38 -20.97 -21.68
C VAL A 813 13.50 -20.91 -22.91
N ALA A 814 12.97 -19.73 -23.24
CA ALA A 814 12.19 -19.50 -24.45
C ALA A 814 12.31 -18.03 -24.89
N ALA A 815 12.82 -17.82 -26.10
CA ALA A 815 12.89 -16.54 -26.80
C ALA A 815 13.15 -16.82 -28.29
N ALA A 816 13.08 -15.79 -29.13
CA ALA A 816 13.44 -15.93 -30.54
C ALA A 816 14.91 -16.40 -30.68
N GLY A 817 15.12 -17.57 -31.29
CA GLY A 817 16.46 -18.15 -31.52
C GLY A 817 17.08 -18.85 -30.31
N VAL A 818 16.31 -19.13 -29.25
CA VAL A 818 16.74 -19.91 -28.08
C VAL A 818 16.20 -21.33 -28.18
N GLU A 819 17.07 -22.31 -27.93
CA GLU A 819 16.67 -23.72 -27.82
C GLU A 819 16.04 -23.99 -26.45
N GLU A 820 14.85 -24.59 -26.45
CA GLU A 820 14.10 -24.86 -25.24
C GLU A 820 14.61 -26.13 -24.54
N PRO A 821 14.70 -26.15 -23.19
CA PRO A 821 15.10 -27.36 -22.48
C PRO A 821 14.02 -28.45 -22.58
N PRO A 822 14.39 -29.75 -22.55
CA PRO A 822 13.45 -30.87 -22.73
C PRO A 822 12.25 -30.83 -21.77
N TRP A 823 12.50 -30.55 -20.49
CA TRP A 823 11.45 -30.49 -19.47
C TRP A 823 10.39 -29.41 -19.72
N LEU A 824 10.73 -28.32 -20.43
CA LEU A 824 9.77 -27.26 -20.73
C LEU A 824 8.69 -27.76 -21.70
N ASN A 825 9.02 -28.81 -22.47
CA ASN A 825 8.12 -29.47 -23.40
C ASN A 825 7.33 -30.63 -22.77
N TYR A 826 7.24 -30.70 -21.44
CA TYR A 826 6.36 -31.64 -20.73
C TYR A 826 4.98 -31.01 -20.41
N TYR A 827 3.95 -31.43 -21.15
CA TYR A 827 2.59 -30.84 -21.14
C TYR A 827 1.62 -31.55 -20.17
N ARG A 828 2.11 -32.43 -19.29
CA ARG A 828 1.30 -33.18 -18.30
C ARG A 828 1.55 -32.64 -16.89
N LYS A 829 1.04 -33.34 -15.88
CA LYS A 829 1.03 -32.87 -14.49
C LYS A 829 2.42 -33.00 -13.84
N TRP A 830 2.89 -31.92 -13.23
CA TRP A 830 4.10 -31.84 -12.42
C TRP A 830 3.91 -32.36 -10.98
N GLY A 831 2.68 -32.72 -10.62
CA GLY A 831 2.34 -33.38 -9.37
C GLY A 831 1.21 -34.40 -9.53
N PRO A 832 1.03 -35.30 -8.56
CA PRO A 832 -0.06 -36.26 -8.57
C PRO A 832 -1.42 -35.58 -8.35
N THR A 833 -2.47 -36.24 -8.80
CA THR A 833 -3.85 -35.89 -8.41
C THR A 833 -4.14 -36.50 -7.04
N ARG A 834 -4.51 -35.66 -6.07
CA ARG A 834 -4.86 -36.10 -4.72
C ARG A 834 -6.31 -35.76 -4.45
N SER A 835 -7.15 -36.77 -4.25
CA SER A 835 -8.47 -36.55 -3.67
C SER A 835 -8.34 -36.50 -2.14
N HIS A 836 -8.75 -35.39 -1.56
CA HIS A 836 -8.97 -35.31 -0.12
C HIS A 836 -10.44 -35.61 0.17
N ASP A 837 -10.74 -36.30 1.27
CA ASP A 837 -12.11 -36.31 1.79
C ASP A 837 -12.37 -34.90 2.35
N SER A 838 -12.81 -34.01 1.46
CA SER A 838 -13.12 -32.62 1.75
C SER A 838 -14.18 -32.51 2.86
N VAL A 839 -15.04 -33.52 3.01
CA VAL A 839 -16.03 -33.57 4.10
C VAL A 839 -15.37 -33.86 5.45
N GLU A 840 -14.37 -34.72 5.52
CA GLU A 840 -13.66 -35.02 6.77
C GLU A 840 -12.76 -33.86 7.21
N GLU A 841 -12.02 -33.23 6.29
CA GLU A 841 -11.21 -32.05 6.61
C GLU A 841 -12.08 -30.88 7.06
N VAL A 842 -13.18 -30.58 6.34
CA VAL A 842 -14.09 -29.48 6.74
C VAL A 842 -14.74 -29.74 8.10
N LYS A 843 -15.13 -30.99 8.41
CA LYS A 843 -15.62 -31.36 9.75
C LYS A 843 -14.58 -31.18 10.85
N ARG A 844 -13.28 -31.31 10.55
CA ARG A 844 -12.21 -31.00 11.51
C ARG A 844 -12.08 -29.49 11.69
N LEU A 845 -12.15 -28.71 10.61
CA LEU A 845 -12.09 -27.25 10.64
C LEU A 845 -13.26 -26.64 11.42
N GLU A 846 -14.46 -27.22 11.30
CA GLU A 846 -15.63 -26.81 12.09
C GLU A 846 -15.43 -26.90 13.61
N LYS A 847 -14.50 -27.73 14.10
CA LYS A 847 -14.18 -27.83 15.53
C LYS A 847 -13.25 -26.71 16.02
N LEU A 848 -12.56 -26.05 15.09
CA LEU A 848 -11.58 -25.00 15.37
C LEU A 848 -12.21 -23.59 15.42
N VAL A 849 -13.47 -23.47 14.99
CA VAL A 849 -14.19 -22.20 14.97
C VAL A 849 -15.43 -22.22 15.88
N PRO A 850 -15.77 -21.10 16.56
CA PRO A 850 -17.02 -20.97 17.29
C PRO A 850 -18.25 -21.30 16.45
N ALA A 851 -19.31 -21.82 17.07
CA ALA A 851 -20.55 -22.19 16.37
C ALA A 851 -21.17 -21.03 15.57
N SER A 852 -21.00 -19.79 16.03
CA SER A 852 -21.44 -18.57 15.34
C SER A 852 -20.69 -18.28 14.03
N LEU A 853 -19.48 -18.83 13.85
CA LEU A 853 -18.62 -18.60 12.68
C LEU A 853 -18.60 -19.77 11.69
N LYS A 854 -19.24 -20.91 12.02
CA LYS A 854 -19.31 -22.08 11.13
C LYS A 854 -19.90 -21.74 9.75
N GLY A 855 -20.98 -20.97 9.71
CA GLY A 855 -21.58 -20.54 8.44
C GLY A 855 -20.68 -19.60 7.61
N GLN A 856 -19.69 -18.93 8.22
CA GLN A 856 -18.68 -18.17 7.47
C GLN A 856 -17.54 -19.06 6.98
N LEU A 857 -17.11 -20.03 7.80
CA LEU A 857 -16.14 -21.04 7.39
C LEU A 857 -16.68 -21.86 6.21
N ASP A 858 -17.94 -22.29 6.24
CA ASP A 858 -18.59 -23.00 5.13
C ASP A 858 -18.57 -22.17 3.84
N LYS A 859 -18.79 -20.85 3.95
CA LYS A 859 -18.69 -19.95 2.79
C LYS A 859 -17.27 -19.83 2.26
N VAL A 860 -16.26 -19.77 3.13
CA VAL A 860 -14.85 -19.74 2.71
C VAL A 860 -14.49 -21.04 1.99
N VAL A 861 -14.83 -22.18 2.60
CA VAL A 861 -14.63 -23.52 2.03
C VAL A 861 -15.33 -23.63 0.69
N GLN A 862 -16.65 -23.42 0.60
CA GLN A 862 -17.39 -23.50 -0.67
C GLN A 862 -16.88 -22.53 -1.76
N ALA A 863 -16.20 -21.45 -1.35
CA ALA A 863 -15.62 -20.47 -2.24
C ALA A 863 -14.15 -20.74 -2.59
N LEU A 864 -13.51 -21.79 -2.04
CA LEU A 864 -12.17 -22.15 -2.47
C LEU A 864 -12.21 -22.61 -3.93
N PRO A 865 -11.28 -22.13 -4.78
CA PRO A 865 -11.05 -22.67 -6.11
C PRO A 865 -10.93 -24.20 -6.07
N ALA A 866 -11.42 -24.89 -7.11
CA ALA A 866 -11.31 -26.35 -7.21
C ALA A 866 -9.84 -26.82 -7.16
N GLU A 867 -8.94 -25.97 -7.63
CA GLU A 867 -7.49 -26.11 -7.57
C GLU A 867 -6.97 -26.27 -6.13
N LEU A 868 -7.56 -25.58 -5.16
CA LEU A 868 -7.19 -25.69 -3.75
C LEU A 868 -7.73 -26.98 -3.10
N PHE A 869 -8.85 -27.50 -3.59
CA PHE A 869 -9.48 -28.72 -3.05
C PHE A 869 -8.81 -30.03 -3.45
N GLY A 870 -7.85 -29.97 -4.38
CA GLY A 870 -7.15 -31.15 -4.86
C GLY A 870 -8.04 -31.97 -5.79
N GLU A 871 -8.01 -31.63 -7.07
CA GLU A 871 -8.49 -32.54 -8.11
C GLU A 871 -7.52 -32.70 -9.29
N ASP A 872 -6.51 -31.84 -9.46
CA ASP A 872 -5.49 -32.01 -10.51
C ASP A 872 -4.14 -31.44 -10.05
N GLY A 873 -3.05 -32.20 -10.24
CA GLY A 873 -1.70 -31.69 -10.01
C GLY A 873 -1.34 -30.56 -10.98
N PRO A 874 -0.46 -29.61 -10.57
CA PRO A 874 -0.12 -28.44 -11.39
C PRO A 874 0.47 -28.85 -12.73
N THR A 875 0.32 -27.98 -13.72
CA THR A 875 0.94 -28.14 -15.05
C THR A 875 2.12 -27.19 -15.20
N GLY A 876 3.03 -27.52 -16.12
CA GLY A 876 4.20 -26.69 -16.40
C GLY A 876 3.86 -25.35 -17.07
N PRO A 877 4.84 -24.44 -17.20
CA PRO A 877 4.63 -23.07 -17.66
C PRO A 877 3.89 -22.96 -19.01
N LYS A 878 4.22 -23.81 -20.00
CA LYS A 878 3.60 -23.80 -21.34
C LYS A 878 2.10 -24.14 -21.35
N MET A 879 1.61 -24.80 -20.31
CA MET A 879 0.19 -25.13 -20.19
C MET A 879 -0.64 -23.98 -19.62
N LYS A 880 0.02 -22.92 -19.13
CA LYS A 880 -0.64 -21.73 -18.62
C LYS A 880 -1.04 -20.85 -19.79
N ASN A 881 -2.29 -20.41 -19.83
CA ASN A 881 -2.82 -19.69 -21.00
C ASN A 881 -2.14 -18.33 -21.25
N TYR A 882 -1.48 -17.77 -20.23
CA TYR A 882 -0.67 -16.56 -20.30
C TYR A 882 0.77 -16.84 -20.70
N TRP A 883 1.19 -18.08 -21.01
CA TRP A 883 2.49 -18.33 -21.65
C TRP A 883 2.58 -17.57 -22.97
N ASP A 884 1.69 -17.88 -23.92
CA ASP A 884 1.54 -17.13 -25.18
C ASP A 884 0.51 -16.00 -25.10
N GLY A 885 -0.44 -16.07 -24.16
CA GLY A 885 -1.46 -15.02 -23.95
C GLY A 885 -0.91 -13.78 -23.25
N ASP A 886 -1.78 -12.80 -23.00
CA ASP A 886 -1.50 -11.68 -22.10
C ASP A 886 -1.73 -12.11 -20.64
N GLU A 887 -1.10 -11.40 -19.70
CA GLU A 887 -1.36 -11.61 -18.27
C GLU A 887 -2.81 -11.23 -17.93
N ARG A 888 -3.39 -11.90 -16.92
CA ARG A 888 -4.85 -11.86 -16.64
C ARG A 888 -5.30 -10.68 -15.80
#